data_AF-A0A2N5ITE5-F1
#
_entry.id   AF-A0A2N5ITE5-F1
#
_cell.length_a   1.000
_cell.length_b   1.000
_cell.length_c   1.000
_cell.angle_alpha   90.00
_cell.angle_beta   90.00
_cell.angle_gamma   90.00
#
_symmetry.space_group_name_H-M   'P 1'
#
loop_
_entity.id
_entity.type
_entity.pdbx_description
1 polymer ?
#
loop_
_entity_poly.entity_id
_entity_poly.type
_entity_poly.pdbx_seq_one_letter_code
_entity_poly.pdbx_strand_id
1 'polypeptide(L)'
;MTSPAISKPAAAANPTKSAISSRPHTQLARLGTIARWTLAVLACLWLSLCTAVGPLYWDFETGTIAHWNWANTAIFIGSFVIYFGIIVALVRFAAIGHALPAKLSEQLRTAKQQFFASAGSTKRRHDADNNNSESSTDIGSTADAATSKNKRKTRFHISPQRIATAVAQALLFCQRWIIRGTNRFWKLLLVFFIGWLWVPTTLLAAFGADVRSQIREFSWAWNQWTGLKQPYIGFFSFVPMDIYPTAHYMWPSNPTYLTDQHNIVLTLIYGATAAFSRYVTGSNDAGIVVLAALQMLFAVFCCAAAAHRFLNRPWLSAADTSAYTATDSAVPQQAGGLARFLILLFFMVCPLAVFATISLTKSPLFAFAFVWWFGIWYELTQTWRPAAKWRMRSKNNQHHAVQPIIRLPRHSFLAFIVSTAVMLISAKYAWYIIALQIVLALIADRRRWATYVAALLIPTVLIHGGISYAISSNMIIGGDPIESRGVQLQMIARVAQRNPDGISNEAMKNLSPVFNKDQMADAYFQQDADPVKSSGIQAKKVSYKWRTVTPEDMANFNTAWLDIIKDNPVIALDALLAKCFGYFNVTDLPYVSMDYYVSSDYVQKNSAWIKYYNHDWREQITHFTQSWGKIPVIGWPTHGNFYVVLTLLIGAAEVIRRRWLTLMTHIPLLLLMGVMITAPANNFERHMLPVAFVFGFVVLTYWRESRAELATAAASTPMMLSSRA
;
A
#
# COMPACT_ATOMS: atom_id res chain seq x y z
N MET A 1 37.52 67.11 -52.46
CA MET A 1 37.68 66.69 -53.86
C MET A 1 37.74 65.17 -53.83
N THR A 2 36.85 64.34 -54.36
CA THR A 2 35.64 64.43 -55.21
C THR A 2 34.81 63.17 -54.89
N SER A 3 33.48 63.26 -54.93
CA SER A 3 32.57 62.10 -55.05
C SER A 3 32.15 62.02 -56.55
N PRO A 4 31.63 60.89 -57.10
CA PRO A 4 30.27 60.42 -56.75
C PRO A 4 30.02 58.89 -56.79
N ALA A 5 28.78 58.56 -56.43
CA ALA A 5 28.12 57.27 -56.23
C ALA A 5 27.88 56.40 -57.48
N ILE A 6 27.48 55.12 -57.26
CA ILE A 6 26.33 54.44 -57.90
C ILE A 6 25.89 53.21 -57.06
N SER A 7 24.59 52.92 -57.10
CA SER A 7 23.72 52.09 -56.27
C SER A 7 23.45 50.64 -56.77
N LYS A 8 23.21 49.70 -55.82
CA LYS A 8 22.27 48.52 -55.74
C LYS A 8 22.01 47.60 -56.98
N PRO A 9 21.68 46.28 -56.84
CA PRO A 9 20.63 45.78 -55.93
C PRO A 9 20.87 44.41 -55.24
N ALA A 10 19.94 44.10 -54.32
CA ALA A 10 19.83 42.89 -53.53
C ALA A 10 19.32 41.69 -54.35
N ALA A 11 19.89 40.50 -54.12
CA ALA A 11 19.33 39.23 -54.54
C ALA A 11 19.40 38.21 -53.39
N ALA A 12 18.30 37.49 -53.23
CA ALA A 12 17.99 36.58 -52.13
C ALA A 12 18.92 35.35 -52.07
N ALA A 13 19.42 35.04 -50.87
CA ALA A 13 20.07 33.78 -50.58
C ALA A 13 19.19 32.94 -49.62
N ASN A 14 18.62 31.87 -50.17
CA ASN A 14 17.96 30.80 -49.43
C ASN A 14 18.96 30.11 -48.47
N PRO A 15 18.63 29.92 -47.17
CA PRO A 15 19.37 28.98 -46.36
C PRO A 15 18.76 27.57 -46.55
N THR A 16 19.40 26.76 -47.39
CA THR A 16 19.21 25.31 -47.44
C THR A 16 19.51 24.71 -46.06
N LYS A 17 18.45 24.42 -45.30
CA LYS A 17 18.52 23.59 -44.10
C LYS A 17 18.91 22.17 -44.52
N SER A 18 20.16 21.79 -44.25
CA SER A 18 20.58 20.39 -44.26
C SER A 18 19.81 19.64 -43.16
N ALA A 19 18.80 18.88 -43.59
CA ALA A 19 18.11 17.92 -42.76
C ALA A 19 19.07 16.78 -42.40
N ILE A 20 19.80 16.92 -41.29
CA ILE A 20 20.42 15.77 -40.63
C ILE A 20 19.30 14.96 -40.01
N SER A 21 18.83 13.99 -40.78
CA SER A 21 17.99 12.87 -40.37
C SER A 21 18.73 12.05 -39.31
N SER A 22 18.56 12.39 -38.03
CA SER A 22 18.81 11.46 -36.93
C SER A 22 17.57 10.59 -36.76
N ARG A 23 17.48 9.48 -37.52
CA ARG A 23 16.53 8.40 -37.22
C ARG A 23 16.93 7.82 -35.85
N PRO A 24 16.17 7.99 -34.76
CA PRO A 24 16.48 7.25 -33.55
C PRO A 24 16.07 5.80 -33.76
N HIS A 25 16.97 4.89 -33.40
CA HIS A 25 16.94 3.45 -33.65
C HIS A 25 15.58 2.77 -33.41
N THR A 26 14.88 2.43 -34.49
CA THR A 26 13.60 1.70 -34.48
C THR A 26 13.73 0.31 -33.83
N GLN A 27 14.90 -0.33 -33.92
CA GLN A 27 15.19 -1.62 -33.28
C GLN A 27 15.25 -1.51 -31.75
N LEU A 28 15.94 -0.51 -31.19
CA LEU A 28 16.02 -0.27 -29.75
C LEU A 28 14.64 0.05 -29.15
N ALA A 29 13.81 0.81 -29.87
CA ALA A 29 12.44 1.10 -29.44
C ALA A 29 11.53 -0.15 -29.44
N ARG A 30 11.71 -1.05 -30.42
CA ARG A 30 11.02 -2.35 -30.47
C ARG A 30 11.49 -3.26 -29.34
N LEU A 31 12.79 -3.42 -29.13
CA LEU A 31 13.37 -4.19 -28.04
C LEU A 31 12.87 -3.71 -26.67
N GLY A 32 12.86 -2.39 -26.44
CA GLY A 32 12.32 -1.82 -25.20
C GLY A 32 10.82 -2.02 -25.04
N THR A 33 10.06 -2.20 -26.13
CA THR A 33 8.63 -2.55 -26.06
C THR A 33 8.44 -4.02 -25.71
N ILE A 34 9.20 -4.91 -26.35
CA ILE A 34 9.20 -6.35 -26.05
C ILE A 34 9.52 -6.56 -24.58
N ALA A 35 10.62 -5.99 -24.08
CA ALA A 35 11.04 -6.15 -22.68
C ALA A 35 9.95 -5.75 -21.67
N ARG A 36 9.24 -4.63 -21.91
CA ARG A 36 8.15 -4.18 -21.02
C ARG A 36 6.95 -5.12 -21.02
N TRP A 37 6.57 -5.64 -22.18
CA TRP A 37 5.49 -6.63 -22.28
C TRP A 37 5.91 -7.97 -21.71
N THR A 38 7.15 -8.41 -21.91
CA THR A 38 7.70 -9.61 -21.28
C THR A 38 7.61 -9.51 -19.76
N LEU A 39 7.97 -8.37 -19.16
CA LEU A 39 7.84 -8.17 -17.72
C LEU A 39 6.38 -8.31 -17.24
N ALA A 40 5.43 -7.74 -17.98
CA ALA A 40 4.00 -7.85 -17.66
C ALA A 40 3.49 -9.30 -17.81
N VAL A 41 3.95 -10.04 -18.81
CA VAL A 41 3.64 -11.46 -19.00
C VAL A 41 4.21 -12.29 -17.85
N LEU A 42 5.47 -12.07 -17.45
CA LEU A 42 6.08 -12.77 -16.32
C LEU A 42 5.32 -12.50 -15.01
N ALA A 43 4.88 -11.26 -14.78
CA ALA A 43 4.05 -10.93 -13.63
C ALA A 43 2.70 -11.67 -13.67
N CYS A 44 2.04 -11.76 -14.83
CA CYS A 44 0.80 -12.53 -14.98
C CYS A 44 1.03 -14.02 -14.77
N LEU A 45 2.12 -14.60 -15.30
CA LEU A 45 2.47 -16.00 -15.11
C LEU A 45 2.71 -16.32 -13.63
N TRP A 46 3.39 -15.44 -12.90
CA TRP A 46 3.57 -15.57 -11.44
C TRP A 46 2.22 -15.59 -10.71
N LEU A 47 1.36 -14.59 -10.94
CA LEU A 47 0.04 -14.51 -10.31
C LEU A 47 -0.85 -15.73 -10.65
N SER A 48 -0.77 -16.20 -11.89
CA SER A 48 -1.52 -17.37 -12.37
C SER A 48 -1.01 -18.65 -11.73
N LEU A 49 0.32 -18.78 -11.57
CA LEU A 49 0.94 -19.88 -10.84
C LEU A 49 0.46 -19.89 -9.40
N CYS A 50 0.53 -18.77 -8.68
CA CYS A 50 0.06 -18.67 -7.29
C CYS A 50 -1.43 -19.02 -7.15
N THR A 51 -2.25 -18.63 -8.12
CA THR A 51 -3.69 -18.97 -8.14
C THR A 51 -3.90 -20.47 -8.39
N ALA A 52 -3.14 -21.08 -9.30
CA ALA A 52 -3.27 -22.47 -9.70
C ALA A 52 -2.69 -23.47 -8.69
N VAL A 53 -1.63 -23.10 -7.96
CA VAL A 53 -1.06 -23.94 -6.89
C VAL A 53 -1.84 -23.86 -5.59
N GLY A 54 -2.69 -22.84 -5.41
CA GLY A 54 -3.50 -22.68 -4.19
C GLY A 54 -4.24 -23.95 -3.77
N PRO A 55 -5.05 -24.56 -4.66
CA PRO A 55 -5.72 -25.83 -4.37
C PRO A 55 -4.80 -26.99 -3.96
N LEU A 56 -3.55 -27.01 -4.45
CA LEU A 56 -2.58 -28.05 -4.06
C LEU A 56 -2.05 -27.82 -2.65
N TYR A 57 -1.87 -26.55 -2.25
CA TYR A 57 -1.31 -26.19 -0.95
C TYR A 57 -2.37 -25.95 0.13
N TRP A 58 -3.65 -25.99 -0.20
CA TRP A 58 -4.72 -26.07 0.80
C TRP A 58 -4.77 -27.44 1.49
N ASP A 59 -4.13 -28.46 0.91
CA ASP A 59 -3.78 -29.69 1.61
C ASP A 59 -2.46 -29.50 2.37
N PHE A 60 -2.56 -29.43 3.70
CA PHE A 60 -1.42 -29.22 4.59
C PHE A 60 -0.58 -30.49 4.84
N GLU A 61 -1.11 -31.67 4.56
CA GLU A 61 -0.42 -32.94 4.80
C GLU A 61 0.39 -33.32 3.56
N THR A 62 -0.28 -33.46 2.41
CA THR A 62 0.35 -34.02 1.21
C THR A 62 0.55 -33.03 0.07
N GLY A 63 0.15 -31.76 0.25
CA GLY A 63 0.22 -30.74 -0.80
C GLY A 63 1.60 -30.64 -1.44
N THR A 64 1.68 -30.70 -2.76
CA THR A 64 2.93 -30.62 -3.55
C THR A 64 2.60 -30.18 -4.97
N ILE A 65 3.50 -29.45 -5.61
CA ILE A 65 3.38 -29.11 -7.03
C ILE A 65 3.46 -30.36 -7.92
N ALA A 66 4.02 -31.47 -7.43
CA ALA A 66 4.08 -32.73 -8.16
C ALA A 66 2.70 -33.33 -8.46
N HIS A 67 1.67 -32.97 -7.68
CA HIS A 67 0.29 -33.40 -7.90
C HIS A 67 -0.48 -32.53 -8.92
N TRP A 68 0.22 -31.70 -9.70
CA TRP A 68 -0.37 -30.84 -10.72
C TRP A 68 -1.20 -31.63 -11.72
N ASN A 69 -2.48 -31.26 -11.88
CA ASN A 69 -3.41 -31.93 -12.78
C ASN A 69 -4.07 -30.97 -13.78
N TRP A 70 -4.98 -31.48 -14.61
CA TRP A 70 -5.69 -30.69 -15.62
C TRP A 70 -6.56 -29.56 -15.05
N ALA A 71 -7.08 -29.71 -13.82
CA ALA A 71 -7.80 -28.63 -13.14
C ALA A 71 -6.86 -27.48 -12.78
N ASN A 72 -5.65 -27.78 -12.28
CA ASN A 72 -4.63 -26.74 -12.05
C ASN A 72 -4.22 -26.05 -13.36
N THR A 73 -4.04 -26.80 -14.45
CA THR A 73 -3.79 -26.24 -15.78
C THR A 73 -4.92 -25.32 -16.24
N ALA A 74 -6.18 -25.70 -16.04
CA ALA A 74 -7.34 -24.88 -16.38
C ALA A 74 -7.39 -23.59 -15.54
N ILE A 75 -7.13 -23.67 -14.23
CA ILE A 75 -7.05 -22.50 -13.34
C ILE A 75 -5.89 -21.59 -13.78
N PHE A 76 -4.72 -22.16 -14.10
CA PHE A 76 -3.55 -21.41 -14.55
C PHE A 76 -3.85 -20.63 -15.84
N ILE A 77 -4.39 -21.29 -16.86
CA ILE A 77 -4.74 -20.66 -18.14
C ILE A 77 -5.84 -19.61 -17.94
N GLY A 78 -6.90 -19.95 -17.19
CA GLY A 78 -8.02 -19.05 -16.92
C GLY A 78 -7.59 -17.79 -16.17
N SER A 79 -6.82 -17.95 -15.09
CA SER A 79 -6.28 -16.81 -14.33
C SER A 79 -5.30 -15.97 -15.15
N PHE A 80 -4.45 -16.59 -15.99
CA PHE A 80 -3.57 -15.86 -16.90
C PHE A 80 -4.34 -14.99 -17.89
N VAL A 81 -5.38 -15.54 -18.52
CA VAL A 81 -6.24 -14.79 -19.45
C VAL A 81 -6.90 -13.61 -18.75
N ILE A 82 -7.38 -13.81 -17.50
CA ILE A 82 -8.00 -12.74 -16.70
C ILE A 82 -6.98 -11.64 -16.36
N TYR A 83 -5.85 -11.99 -15.74
CA TYR A 83 -4.83 -11.03 -15.32
C TYR A 83 -4.24 -10.27 -16.51
N PHE A 84 -3.89 -10.97 -17.58
CA PHE A 84 -3.37 -10.35 -18.80
C PHE A 84 -4.45 -9.48 -19.48
N GLY A 85 -5.70 -9.94 -19.51
CA GLY A 85 -6.84 -9.17 -20.00
C GLY A 85 -7.03 -7.85 -19.25
N ILE A 86 -6.87 -7.85 -17.92
CA ILE A 86 -6.89 -6.63 -17.09
C ILE A 86 -5.76 -5.68 -17.48
N ILE A 87 -4.51 -6.17 -17.64
CA ILE A 87 -3.39 -5.31 -18.08
C ILE A 87 -3.67 -4.70 -19.44
N VAL A 88 -4.14 -5.48 -20.40
CA VAL A 88 -4.49 -4.99 -21.75
C VAL A 88 -5.59 -3.94 -21.66
N ALA A 89 -6.62 -4.17 -20.84
CA ALA A 89 -7.70 -3.21 -20.61
C ALA A 89 -7.20 -1.89 -19.99
N LEU A 90 -6.32 -1.96 -18.98
CA LEU A 90 -5.69 -0.80 -18.36
C LEU A 90 -4.85 0.00 -19.39
N VAL A 91 -3.96 -0.68 -20.10
CA VAL A 91 -3.11 -0.05 -21.13
C VAL A 91 -3.94 0.58 -22.25
N ARG A 92 -5.02 -0.06 -22.70
CA ARG A 92 -5.96 0.49 -23.68
C ARG A 92 -6.71 1.70 -23.14
N PHE A 93 -7.21 1.62 -21.91
CA PHE A 93 -7.85 2.74 -21.24
C PHE A 93 -6.93 3.96 -21.17
N ALA A 94 -5.65 3.76 -20.82
CA ALA A 94 -4.66 4.83 -20.79
C ALA A 94 -4.38 5.44 -22.17
N ALA A 95 -4.39 4.62 -23.23
CA ALA A 95 -4.06 5.05 -24.58
C ALA A 95 -5.23 5.72 -25.34
N ILE A 96 -6.47 5.28 -25.11
CA ILE A 96 -7.65 5.67 -25.92
C ILE A 96 -8.81 6.22 -25.07
N GLY A 97 -8.77 6.08 -23.74
CA GLY A 97 -9.80 6.58 -22.82
C GLY A 97 -10.98 5.64 -22.60
N HIS A 98 -10.99 4.48 -23.26
CA HIS A 98 -11.96 3.40 -23.02
C HIS A 98 -11.25 2.04 -22.99
N ALA A 99 -11.68 1.17 -22.09
CA ALA A 99 -11.16 -0.20 -21.98
C ALA A 99 -11.82 -1.17 -22.99
N LEU A 100 -13.10 -0.92 -23.29
CA LEU A 100 -13.94 -1.76 -24.15
C LEU A 100 -13.75 -1.43 -25.65
N PRO A 101 -14.13 -2.33 -26.57
CA PRO A 101 -14.13 -2.04 -28.01
C PRO A 101 -14.92 -0.78 -28.35
N ALA A 102 -14.45 -0.02 -29.36
CA ALA A 102 -14.99 1.31 -29.69
C ALA A 102 -16.53 1.32 -29.81
N LYS A 103 -17.11 0.36 -30.54
CA LYS A 103 -18.58 0.22 -30.70
C LYS A 103 -19.33 0.08 -29.38
N LEU A 104 -18.85 -0.77 -28.47
CA LEU A 104 -19.48 -0.99 -27.17
C LEU A 104 -19.30 0.22 -26.25
N SER A 105 -18.11 0.85 -26.30
CA SER A 105 -17.82 2.06 -25.53
C SER A 105 -18.66 3.25 -25.99
N GLU A 106 -18.92 3.35 -27.29
CA GLU A 106 -19.72 4.40 -27.89
C GLU A 106 -21.19 4.19 -27.60
N GLN A 107 -21.69 2.95 -27.61
CA GLN A 107 -23.03 2.58 -27.14
C GLN A 107 -23.25 2.88 -25.65
N LEU A 108 -22.29 2.54 -24.78
CA LEU A 108 -22.34 2.88 -23.36
C LEU A 108 -22.26 4.39 -23.12
N ARG A 109 -21.42 5.09 -23.90
CA ARG A 109 -21.28 6.55 -23.80
C ARG A 109 -22.52 7.27 -24.32
N THR A 110 -23.11 6.82 -25.42
CA THR A 110 -24.37 7.36 -25.95
C THR A 110 -25.52 7.03 -25.02
N ALA A 111 -25.62 5.83 -24.45
CA ALA A 111 -26.63 5.50 -23.43
C ALA A 111 -26.49 6.41 -22.20
N LYS A 112 -25.26 6.61 -21.71
CA LYS A 112 -24.98 7.53 -20.59
C LYS A 112 -25.26 8.98 -20.96
N GLN A 113 -24.85 9.45 -22.14
CA GLN A 113 -25.09 10.81 -22.62
C GLN A 113 -26.57 11.06 -22.88
N GLN A 114 -27.32 10.11 -23.43
CA GLN A 114 -28.77 10.19 -23.59
C GLN A 114 -29.48 10.19 -22.23
N PHE A 115 -29.01 9.39 -21.26
CA PHE A 115 -29.51 9.41 -19.89
C PHE A 115 -29.28 10.77 -19.19
N PHE A 116 -28.11 11.40 -19.37
CA PHE A 116 -27.82 12.72 -18.79
C PHE A 116 -28.36 13.91 -19.59
N ALA A 117 -28.46 13.82 -20.93
CA ALA A 117 -28.96 14.87 -21.80
C ALA A 117 -30.48 14.99 -21.75
N SER A 118 -31.20 13.85 -21.69
CA SER A 118 -32.65 13.84 -21.42
C SER A 118 -32.98 14.39 -20.03
N ALA A 119 -32.03 14.33 -19.09
CA ALA A 119 -32.17 14.96 -17.78
C ALA A 119 -31.89 16.48 -17.76
N GLY A 120 -31.17 17.01 -18.76
CA GLY A 120 -30.80 18.41 -18.86
C GLY A 120 -31.72 19.27 -19.74
N SER A 121 -32.29 18.72 -20.82
CA SER A 121 -33.14 19.48 -21.76
C SER A 121 -34.51 19.85 -21.18
N THR A 122 -35.00 19.08 -20.20
CA THR A 122 -36.33 19.31 -19.59
C THR A 122 -36.34 20.49 -18.64
N LYS A 123 -35.18 20.90 -18.09
CA LYS A 123 -35.07 22.12 -17.29
C LYS A 123 -35.32 23.38 -18.14
N ARG A 124 -34.81 23.40 -19.39
CA ARG A 124 -35.09 24.50 -20.33
C ARG A 124 -36.55 24.57 -20.79
N ARG A 125 -37.27 23.45 -20.84
CA ARG A 125 -38.72 23.46 -21.15
C ARG A 125 -39.56 23.90 -19.95
N HIS A 126 -39.20 23.48 -18.73
CA HIS A 126 -39.95 23.87 -17.53
C HIS A 126 -39.75 25.34 -17.14
N ASP A 127 -38.55 25.91 -17.37
CA ASP A 127 -38.28 27.34 -17.14
C ASP A 127 -38.89 28.22 -18.25
N ALA A 128 -39.10 27.70 -19.48
CA ALA A 128 -39.76 28.42 -20.57
C ALA A 128 -41.29 28.47 -20.41
N ASP A 129 -41.92 27.41 -19.91
CA ASP A 129 -43.36 27.41 -19.63
C ASP A 129 -43.74 28.28 -18.41
N ASN A 130 -42.81 28.49 -17.47
CA ASN A 130 -43.06 29.32 -16.29
C ASN A 130 -42.85 30.83 -16.54
N ASN A 131 -42.05 31.20 -17.56
CA ASN A 131 -41.85 32.60 -17.94
C ASN A 131 -42.92 33.13 -18.90
N ASN A 132 -43.73 32.27 -19.50
CA ASN A 132 -44.87 32.67 -20.35
C ASN A 132 -46.19 32.83 -19.58
N SER A 133 -46.19 32.64 -18.24
CA SER A 133 -47.38 32.77 -17.39
C SER A 133 -47.44 34.06 -16.55
N GLU A 134 -46.54 35.03 -16.75
CA GLU A 134 -46.51 36.30 -16.00
C GLU A 134 -46.78 37.54 -16.87
N SER A 135 -47.63 37.44 -17.90
CA SER A 135 -48.13 38.62 -18.61
C SER A 135 -49.58 38.46 -19.07
N SER A 136 -50.52 38.64 -18.13
CA SER A 136 -51.88 39.15 -18.42
C SER A 136 -52.72 39.14 -17.14
N THR A 137 -52.65 40.21 -16.37
CA THR A 137 -53.75 40.62 -15.48
C THR A 137 -54.80 41.32 -16.32
N ASP A 138 -55.99 40.73 -16.45
CA ASP A 138 -57.21 41.51 -16.61
C ASP A 138 -58.45 40.78 -16.10
N ILE A 139 -59.37 41.60 -15.60
CA ILE A 139 -60.53 41.34 -14.75
C ILE A 139 -61.74 40.96 -15.61
N GLY A 140 -62.59 40.02 -15.16
CA GLY A 140 -63.93 39.87 -15.74
C GLY A 140 -64.70 38.60 -15.39
N SER A 141 -65.76 38.79 -14.61
CA SER A 141 -66.85 37.88 -14.22
C SER A 141 -67.40 36.90 -15.28
N THR A 142 -67.83 35.70 -14.87
CA THR A 142 -69.24 35.26 -14.72
C THR A 142 -69.35 33.74 -14.49
N ALA A 143 -70.39 33.34 -13.77
CA ALA A 143 -70.78 31.97 -13.46
C ALA A 143 -71.40 31.24 -14.68
N ASP A 144 -71.20 29.93 -14.80
CA ASP A 144 -72.28 28.94 -14.59
C ASP A 144 -71.90 27.50 -15.01
N ALA A 145 -72.33 26.59 -14.12
CA ALA A 145 -72.92 25.27 -14.34
C ALA A 145 -72.27 24.15 -15.20
N ALA A 146 -72.32 22.97 -14.58
CA ALA A 146 -72.70 21.66 -15.13
C ALA A 146 -71.60 20.69 -15.60
N THR A 147 -71.30 19.77 -14.68
CA THR A 147 -71.24 18.30 -14.87
C THR A 147 -70.37 17.70 -15.97
N SER A 148 -69.26 17.08 -15.55
CA SER A 148 -68.89 15.75 -16.06
C SER A 148 -68.12 14.96 -15.00
N LYS A 149 -68.79 13.94 -14.46
CA LYS A 149 -68.17 12.87 -13.67
C LYS A 149 -67.19 12.13 -14.58
N ASN A 150 -65.91 12.42 -14.46
CA ASN A 150 -64.87 11.53 -14.96
C ASN A 150 -63.92 11.20 -13.81
N LYS A 151 -64.17 10.05 -13.16
CA LYS A 151 -63.21 9.36 -12.30
C LYS A 151 -62.00 8.97 -13.15
N ARG A 152 -61.11 9.92 -13.45
CA ARG A 152 -59.76 9.61 -13.90
C ARG A 152 -59.05 9.00 -12.70
N LYS A 153 -58.97 7.67 -12.65
CA LYS A 153 -57.94 6.97 -11.89
C LYS A 153 -56.61 7.61 -12.30
N THR A 154 -56.06 8.46 -11.45
CA THR A 154 -54.68 8.95 -11.56
C THR A 154 -53.77 7.76 -11.31
N ARG A 155 -53.59 6.94 -12.36
CA ARG A 155 -52.40 6.09 -12.45
C ARG A 155 -51.24 7.07 -12.42
N PHE A 156 -50.58 7.16 -11.27
CA PHE A 156 -49.24 7.73 -11.17
C PHE A 156 -48.34 6.88 -12.06
N HIS A 157 -48.31 7.19 -13.37
CA HIS A 157 -47.24 6.71 -14.23
C HIS A 157 -46.00 7.48 -13.81
N ILE A 158 -45.28 6.90 -12.83
CA ILE A 158 -43.92 7.31 -12.53
C ILE A 158 -43.12 6.99 -13.79
N SER A 159 -42.90 7.99 -14.64
CA SER A 159 -42.14 7.76 -15.86
C SER A 159 -40.70 7.43 -15.48
N PRO A 160 -40.08 6.40 -16.09
CA PRO A 160 -38.69 6.03 -15.81
C PRO A 160 -37.73 7.21 -16.03
N GLN A 161 -38.12 8.19 -16.85
CA GLN A 161 -37.40 9.44 -17.09
C GLN A 161 -37.39 10.37 -15.86
N ARG A 162 -38.49 10.48 -15.11
CA ARG A 162 -38.54 11.26 -13.86
C ARG A 162 -37.67 10.64 -12.76
N ILE A 163 -37.69 9.31 -12.66
CA ILE A 163 -36.80 8.56 -11.76
C ILE A 163 -35.34 8.80 -12.15
N ALA A 164 -35.00 8.67 -13.43
CA ALA A 164 -33.65 8.91 -13.94
C ALA A 164 -33.14 10.33 -13.65
N THR A 165 -33.97 11.36 -13.86
CA THR A 165 -33.61 12.74 -13.51
C THR A 165 -33.42 12.95 -12.02
N ALA A 166 -34.30 12.39 -11.19
CA ALA A 166 -34.20 12.52 -9.74
C ALA A 166 -32.93 11.82 -9.23
N VAL A 167 -32.62 10.63 -9.74
CA VAL A 167 -31.39 9.90 -9.43
C VAL A 167 -30.16 10.68 -9.89
N ALA A 168 -30.13 11.23 -11.11
CA ALA A 168 -29.02 12.03 -11.60
C ALA A 168 -28.78 13.30 -10.77
N GLN A 169 -29.85 13.99 -10.38
CA GLN A 169 -29.77 15.17 -9.50
C GLN A 169 -29.30 14.80 -8.10
N ALA A 170 -29.81 13.69 -7.53
CA ALA A 170 -29.35 13.16 -6.26
C ALA A 170 -27.85 12.82 -6.30
N LEU A 171 -27.37 12.17 -7.36
CA LEU A 171 -25.96 11.86 -7.53
C LEU A 171 -25.07 13.10 -7.63
N LEU A 172 -25.49 14.12 -8.39
CA LEU A 172 -24.77 15.40 -8.49
C LEU A 172 -24.78 16.16 -7.16
N PHE A 173 -25.90 16.12 -6.44
CA PHE A 173 -26.02 16.68 -5.10
C PHE A 173 -25.05 15.98 -4.14
N CYS A 174 -25.10 14.65 -4.03
CA CYS A 174 -24.17 13.84 -3.23
C CYS A 174 -22.71 14.15 -3.60
N GLN A 175 -22.38 14.22 -4.89
CA GLN A 175 -21.03 14.56 -5.35
C GLN A 175 -20.57 15.93 -4.82
N ARG A 176 -21.42 16.96 -4.90
CA ARG A 176 -21.08 18.31 -4.39
C ARG A 176 -20.87 18.29 -2.88
N TRP A 177 -21.73 17.60 -2.13
CA TRP A 177 -21.60 17.48 -0.68
C TRP A 177 -20.35 16.74 -0.26
N ILE A 178 -20.03 15.63 -0.90
CA ILE A 178 -18.80 14.87 -0.63
C ILE A 178 -17.58 15.74 -0.89
N ILE A 179 -17.51 16.45 -2.02
CA ILE A 179 -16.40 17.38 -2.31
C ILE A 179 -16.33 18.48 -1.26
N ARG A 180 -17.45 19.15 -0.94
CA ARG A 180 -17.48 20.20 0.09
C ARG A 180 -17.09 19.69 1.48
N GLY A 181 -17.49 18.48 1.84
CA GLY A 181 -17.16 17.82 3.10
C GLY A 181 -15.71 17.36 3.18
N THR A 182 -14.95 17.35 2.08
CA THR A 182 -13.60 16.77 2.04
C THR A 182 -12.58 17.69 1.35
N ASN A 183 -12.93 18.95 1.10
CA ASN A 183 -12.09 19.91 0.35
C ASN A 183 -10.93 20.53 1.16
N ARG A 184 -10.90 20.36 2.49
CA ARG A 184 -9.86 20.89 3.37
C ARG A 184 -9.29 19.80 4.26
N PHE A 185 -8.04 19.96 4.68
CA PHE A 185 -7.35 19.02 5.57
C PHE A 185 -8.12 18.75 6.87
N TRP A 186 -8.55 19.80 7.58
CA TRP A 186 -9.28 19.63 8.85
C TRP A 186 -10.62 18.89 8.70
N LYS A 187 -11.28 19.02 7.55
CA LYS A 187 -12.53 18.28 7.29
C LYS A 187 -12.27 16.80 7.07
N LEU A 188 -11.21 16.46 6.34
CA LEU A 188 -10.76 15.08 6.22
C LEU A 188 -10.39 14.50 7.59
N LEU A 189 -9.68 15.29 8.42
CA LEU A 189 -9.34 14.91 9.79
C LEU A 189 -10.61 14.59 10.60
N LEU A 190 -11.63 15.45 10.56
CA LEU A 190 -12.92 15.17 11.22
C LEU A 190 -13.63 13.94 10.66
N VAL A 191 -13.64 13.74 9.34
CA VAL A 191 -14.26 12.55 8.72
C VAL A 191 -13.61 11.28 9.24
N PHE A 192 -12.27 11.22 9.25
CA PHE A 192 -11.55 10.06 9.79
C PHE A 192 -11.74 9.91 11.30
N PHE A 193 -11.64 11.00 12.06
CA PHE A 193 -11.78 10.99 13.51
C PHE A 193 -13.16 10.48 13.93
N ILE A 194 -14.23 11.08 13.41
CA ILE A 194 -15.61 10.71 13.74
C ILE A 194 -15.91 9.30 13.23
N GLY A 195 -15.52 8.99 11.99
CA GLY A 195 -15.81 7.70 11.37
C GLY A 195 -15.12 6.51 12.05
N TRP A 196 -13.97 6.75 12.71
CA TRP A 196 -13.29 5.72 13.49
C TRP A 196 -13.50 5.83 14.99
N LEU A 197 -14.20 6.85 15.50
CA LEU A 197 -14.34 7.08 16.95
C LEU A 197 -14.96 5.87 17.67
N TRP A 198 -15.83 5.12 17.00
CA TRP A 198 -16.44 3.91 17.55
C TRP A 198 -15.42 2.80 17.85
N VAL A 199 -14.27 2.77 17.15
CA VAL A 199 -13.26 1.71 17.31
C VAL A 199 -12.56 1.81 18.66
N PRO A 200 -11.87 2.91 19.03
CA PRO A 200 -11.26 3.04 20.34
C PRO A 200 -12.29 3.17 21.47
N THR A 201 -13.55 3.55 21.20
CA THR A 201 -14.56 3.60 22.28
C THR A 201 -15.20 2.26 22.56
N THR A 202 -15.46 1.42 21.54
CA THR A 202 -16.13 0.13 21.76
C THR A 202 -15.15 -1.02 21.96
N LEU A 203 -13.95 -0.95 21.36
CA LEU A 203 -12.93 -2.00 21.45
C LEU A 203 -11.78 -1.61 22.38
N LEU A 204 -11.50 -0.32 22.61
CA LEU A 204 -10.37 0.19 23.40
C LEU A 204 -8.98 -0.07 22.80
N ALA A 205 -8.56 -1.33 22.62
CA ALA A 205 -7.23 -1.69 22.13
C ALA A 205 -7.21 -3.06 21.43
N ALA A 206 -6.31 -3.26 20.46
CA ALA A 206 -6.09 -4.56 19.84
C ALA A 206 -4.58 -4.88 19.90
N PHE A 207 -4.20 -6.08 20.33
CA PHE A 207 -2.79 -6.44 20.48
C PHE A 207 -2.60 -7.96 20.54
N GLY A 208 -1.35 -8.39 20.34
CA GLY A 208 -0.94 -9.79 20.40
C GLY A 208 0.28 -10.00 21.31
N ALA A 209 0.98 -11.11 21.08
CA ALA A 209 2.13 -11.53 21.87
C ALA A 209 3.29 -10.50 21.91
N ASP A 210 3.44 -9.72 20.84
CA ASP A 210 4.52 -8.73 20.68
C ASP A 210 4.51 -7.71 21.83
N VAL A 211 3.38 -7.03 22.08
CA VAL A 211 3.25 -6.00 23.13
C VAL A 211 3.54 -6.57 24.50
N ARG A 212 3.04 -7.78 24.80
CA ARG A 212 3.30 -8.45 26.08
C ARG A 212 4.78 -8.72 26.28
N SER A 213 5.47 -9.14 25.22
CA SER A 213 6.90 -9.42 25.24
C SER A 213 7.71 -8.14 25.45
N GLN A 214 7.38 -7.07 24.74
CA GLN A 214 8.02 -5.75 24.89
C GLN A 214 7.82 -5.15 26.29
N ILE A 215 6.62 -5.26 26.86
CA ILE A 215 6.35 -4.79 28.23
C ILE A 215 7.17 -5.60 29.25
N ARG A 216 7.27 -6.91 29.06
CA ARG A 216 8.05 -7.79 29.95
C ARG A 216 9.54 -7.46 29.85
N GLU A 217 10.08 -7.35 28.65
CA GLU A 217 11.48 -6.99 28.37
C GLU A 217 11.85 -5.66 29.04
N PHE A 218 11.05 -4.61 28.82
CA PHE A 218 11.26 -3.33 29.50
C PHE A 218 11.18 -3.44 31.03
N SER A 219 10.24 -4.22 31.56
CA SER A 219 10.11 -4.39 33.02
C SER A 219 11.35 -5.04 33.64
N TRP A 220 12.00 -5.98 32.94
CA TRP A 220 13.26 -6.59 33.37
C TRP A 220 14.43 -5.60 33.29
N ALA A 221 14.54 -4.86 32.19
CA ALA A 221 15.55 -3.81 32.07
C ALA A 221 15.38 -2.73 33.16
N TRP A 222 14.14 -2.31 33.42
CA TRP A 222 13.82 -1.35 34.46
C TRP A 222 14.21 -1.87 35.86
N ASN A 223 13.86 -3.11 36.18
CA ASN A 223 14.24 -3.76 37.44
C ASN A 223 15.76 -3.76 37.65
N GLN A 224 16.52 -4.10 36.59
CA GLN A 224 17.97 -4.06 36.61
C GLN A 224 18.50 -2.64 36.85
N TRP A 225 17.95 -1.63 36.16
CA TRP A 225 18.34 -0.22 36.37
C TRP A 225 18.02 0.28 37.78
N THR A 226 16.98 -0.25 38.43
CA THR A 226 16.64 0.05 39.82
C THR A 226 17.41 -0.79 40.86
N GLY A 227 18.39 -1.59 40.43
CA GLY A 227 19.31 -2.31 41.31
C GLY A 227 18.89 -3.73 41.69
N LEU A 228 17.83 -4.30 41.08
CA LEU A 228 17.47 -5.70 41.28
C LEU A 228 18.48 -6.61 40.57
N LYS A 229 19.21 -7.43 41.33
CA LYS A 229 20.11 -8.44 40.78
C LYS A 229 19.29 -9.62 40.27
N GLN A 230 19.21 -9.76 38.96
CA GLN A 230 18.54 -10.87 38.29
C GLN A 230 19.59 -11.76 37.61
N PRO A 231 19.50 -13.09 37.72
CA PRO A 231 20.44 -14.00 37.06
C PRO A 231 20.30 -13.91 35.55
N TYR A 232 21.43 -13.71 34.88
CA TYR A 232 21.51 -13.53 33.43
C TYR A 232 21.45 -14.86 32.67
N ILE A 233 22.02 -15.93 33.24
CA ILE A 233 22.04 -17.29 32.69
C ILE A 233 21.82 -18.28 33.86
N GLY A 234 20.92 -19.25 33.71
CA GLY A 234 20.66 -20.28 34.73
C GLY A 234 19.54 -21.25 34.31
N PHE A 235 19.63 -22.51 34.76
CA PHE A 235 18.70 -23.59 34.37
C PHE A 235 17.22 -23.29 34.70
N PHE A 236 16.96 -22.43 35.70
CA PHE A 236 15.61 -22.02 36.14
C PHE A 236 15.27 -20.54 35.87
N SER A 237 16.18 -19.75 35.29
CA SER A 237 15.91 -18.35 34.97
C SER A 237 15.36 -18.22 33.57
N PHE A 238 14.03 -18.26 33.40
CA PHE A 238 13.39 -17.88 32.14
C PHE A 238 13.49 -16.36 31.97
N VAL A 239 14.66 -15.90 31.53
CA VAL A 239 14.90 -14.52 31.11
C VAL A 239 14.03 -14.24 29.88
N PRO A 240 13.53 -13.01 29.62
CA PRO A 240 12.68 -12.73 28.46
C PRO A 240 13.25 -13.22 27.12
N MET A 241 14.58 -13.24 26.99
CA MET A 241 15.35 -13.76 25.85
C MET A 241 15.28 -15.27 25.68
N ASP A 242 14.91 -16.04 26.70
CA ASP A 242 14.74 -17.49 26.59
C ASP A 242 13.36 -17.86 26.03
N ILE A 243 12.40 -16.93 26.16
CA ILE A 243 11.01 -17.10 25.74
C ILE A 243 10.85 -16.76 24.25
N TYR A 244 11.69 -15.86 23.74
CA TYR A 244 11.97 -15.65 22.32
C TYR A 244 13.48 -15.81 22.12
N PRO A 245 13.95 -17.05 21.87
CA PRO A 245 15.35 -17.42 21.99
C PRO A 245 16.26 -16.57 21.10
N THR A 246 17.00 -15.64 21.70
CA THR A 246 18.19 -15.04 21.09
C THR A 246 19.38 -15.90 21.42
N ALA A 247 20.19 -16.28 20.43
CA ALA A 247 21.33 -17.15 20.67
C ALA A 247 22.29 -16.61 21.76
N HIS A 248 22.72 -17.50 22.65
CA HIS A 248 23.57 -17.15 23.81
C HIS A 248 24.91 -16.54 23.40
N TYR A 249 25.46 -16.91 22.24
CA TYR A 249 26.70 -16.31 21.73
C TYR A 249 26.56 -14.81 21.42
N MET A 250 25.34 -14.30 21.24
CA MET A 250 25.09 -12.88 21.00
C MET A 250 25.01 -12.05 22.27
N TRP A 251 24.98 -12.70 23.44
CA TRP A 251 24.76 -12.04 24.71
C TRP A 251 26.06 -11.40 25.19
N PRO A 252 26.05 -10.11 25.58
CA PRO A 252 27.23 -9.47 26.12
C PRO A 252 27.61 -10.06 27.49
N SER A 253 28.90 -10.00 27.83
CA SER A 253 29.43 -10.45 29.12
C SER A 253 28.84 -9.67 30.31
N ASN A 254 28.48 -8.41 30.08
CA ASN A 254 27.75 -7.59 31.04
C ASN A 254 26.25 -7.73 30.78
N PRO A 255 25.45 -8.19 31.76
CA PRO A 255 24.02 -8.41 31.59
C PRO A 255 23.28 -7.17 31.07
N THR A 256 22.52 -7.31 29.97
CA THR A 256 21.52 -6.33 29.53
C THR A 256 20.22 -7.03 29.17
N TYR A 257 19.09 -6.52 29.65
CA TYR A 257 17.76 -7.08 29.36
C TYR A 257 17.04 -6.41 28.20
N LEU A 258 17.71 -5.48 27.52
CA LEU A 258 17.20 -4.87 26.29
C LEU A 258 17.74 -5.60 25.07
N THR A 259 16.84 -5.89 24.15
CA THR A 259 17.11 -6.49 22.86
C THR A 259 16.51 -5.63 21.75
N ASP A 260 17.13 -5.67 20.59
CA ASP A 260 16.47 -5.29 19.35
C ASP A 260 15.88 -6.55 18.71
N GLN A 261 15.19 -7.42 19.45
CA GLN A 261 14.40 -8.52 18.87
C GLN A 261 13.10 -7.95 18.28
N HIS A 262 12.33 -7.25 19.10
CA HIS A 262 11.39 -6.22 18.67
C HIS A 262 12.14 -4.89 18.49
N ASN A 263 11.58 -3.92 17.76
CA ASN A 263 12.27 -2.64 17.59
C ASN A 263 12.46 -1.98 18.96
N ILE A 264 13.71 -1.74 19.35
CA ILE A 264 14.04 -1.27 20.70
C ILE A 264 13.32 0.02 21.08
N VAL A 265 13.13 0.95 20.14
CA VAL A 265 12.46 2.23 20.40
C VAL A 265 11.00 1.99 20.78
N LEU A 266 10.30 1.10 20.07
CA LEU A 266 8.93 0.73 20.43
C LEU A 266 8.88 -0.03 21.75
N THR A 267 9.85 -0.91 22.01
CA THR A 267 9.95 -1.62 23.30
C THR A 267 10.05 -0.65 24.47
N LEU A 268 10.89 0.39 24.34
CA LEU A 268 11.01 1.43 25.36
C LEU A 268 9.71 2.23 25.53
N ILE A 269 9.07 2.67 24.44
CA ILE A 269 7.84 3.48 24.51
C ILE A 269 6.67 2.67 25.11
N TYR A 270 6.44 1.47 24.61
CA TYR A 270 5.33 0.63 25.05
C TYR A 270 5.56 0.13 26.48
N GLY A 271 6.78 -0.30 26.77
CA GLY A 271 7.20 -0.75 28.09
C GLY A 271 7.09 0.36 29.14
N ALA A 272 7.62 1.55 28.86
CA ALA A 272 7.55 2.69 29.78
C ALA A 272 6.11 3.14 30.05
N THR A 273 5.27 3.20 29.00
CA THR A 273 3.86 3.59 29.13
C THR A 273 3.08 2.57 29.96
N ALA A 274 3.30 1.27 29.74
CA ALA A 274 2.69 0.21 30.53
C ALA A 274 3.20 0.19 31.98
N ALA A 275 4.49 0.42 32.20
CA ALA A 275 5.07 0.52 33.55
C ALA A 275 4.50 1.71 34.32
N PHE A 276 4.38 2.88 33.68
CA PHE A 276 3.73 4.05 34.26
C PHE A 276 2.25 3.78 34.58
N SER A 277 1.52 3.17 33.65
CA SER A 277 0.13 2.73 33.90
C SER A 277 0.02 1.81 35.10
N ARG A 278 0.94 0.84 35.23
CA ARG A 278 0.96 -0.10 36.36
C ARG A 278 1.21 0.61 37.68
N TYR A 279 2.11 1.58 37.69
CA TYR A 279 2.39 2.40 38.88
C TYR A 279 1.16 3.21 39.33
N VAL A 280 0.40 3.79 38.39
CA VAL A 280 -0.75 4.66 38.70
C VAL A 280 -2.04 3.87 38.96
N THR A 281 -2.27 2.78 38.22
CA THR A 281 -3.58 2.08 38.18
C THR A 281 -3.53 0.64 38.70
N GLY A 282 -2.35 0.12 39.02
CA GLY A 282 -2.15 -1.30 39.36
C GLY A 282 -2.18 -2.27 38.17
N SER A 283 -2.39 -1.79 36.93
CA SER A 283 -2.45 -2.63 35.73
C SER A 283 -1.81 -1.99 34.49
N ASN A 284 -1.46 -2.81 33.48
CA ASN A 284 -0.92 -2.31 32.20
C ASN A 284 -2.00 -1.76 31.25
N ASP A 285 -3.25 -2.15 31.48
CA ASP A 285 -4.36 -1.99 30.54
C ASP A 285 -4.63 -0.53 30.17
N ALA A 286 -4.61 0.39 31.14
CA ALA A 286 -4.85 1.82 30.85
C ALA A 286 -3.76 2.40 29.92
N GLY A 287 -2.49 2.03 30.15
CA GLY A 287 -1.38 2.39 29.27
C GLY A 287 -1.52 1.82 27.86
N ILE A 288 -1.99 0.57 27.74
CA ILE A 288 -2.28 -0.07 26.45
C ILE A 288 -3.40 0.68 25.71
N VAL A 289 -4.47 1.07 26.40
CA VAL A 289 -5.57 1.86 25.80
C VAL A 289 -5.09 3.25 25.36
N VAL A 290 -4.23 3.92 26.16
CA VAL A 290 -3.63 5.19 25.76
C VAL A 290 -2.77 5.04 24.51
N LEU A 291 -1.93 4.01 24.43
CA LEU A 291 -1.13 3.73 23.23
C LEU A 291 -2.02 3.49 22.01
N ALA A 292 -3.10 2.72 22.15
CA ALA A 292 -4.04 2.45 21.06
C ALA A 292 -4.77 3.73 20.61
N ALA A 293 -5.19 4.59 21.53
CA ALA A 293 -5.80 5.88 21.22
C ALA A 293 -4.82 6.82 20.49
N LEU A 294 -3.56 6.89 20.95
CA LEU A 294 -2.51 7.67 20.27
C LEU A 294 -2.24 7.14 18.86
N GLN A 295 -2.22 5.83 18.67
CA GLN A 295 -2.10 5.22 17.34
C GLN A 295 -3.28 5.58 16.44
N MET A 296 -4.52 5.55 16.96
CA MET A 296 -5.70 5.96 16.20
C MET A 296 -5.61 7.43 15.78
N LEU A 297 -5.20 8.34 16.68
CA LEU A 297 -5.00 9.75 16.34
C LEU A 297 -3.90 9.95 15.29
N PHE A 298 -2.81 9.20 15.39
CA PHE A 298 -1.75 9.20 14.39
C PHE A 298 -2.25 8.68 13.03
N ALA A 299 -3.06 7.61 13.01
CA ALA A 299 -3.68 7.07 11.82
C ALA A 299 -4.62 8.09 11.15
N VAL A 300 -5.49 8.75 11.93
CA VAL A 300 -6.38 9.83 11.48
C VAL A 300 -5.56 10.92 10.79
N PHE A 301 -4.48 11.37 11.42
CA PHE A 301 -3.61 12.39 10.86
C PHE A 301 -2.95 11.92 9.55
N CYS A 302 -2.35 10.73 9.51
CA CYS A 302 -1.66 10.19 8.34
C CYS A 302 -2.60 10.03 7.15
N CYS A 303 -3.77 9.41 7.35
CA CYS A 303 -4.76 9.20 6.31
C CYS A 303 -5.36 10.53 5.82
N ALA A 304 -5.67 11.47 6.72
CA ALA A 304 -6.14 12.81 6.35
C ALA A 304 -5.08 13.58 5.56
N ALA A 305 -3.82 13.50 5.97
CA ALA A 305 -2.70 14.20 5.32
C ALA A 305 -2.44 13.64 3.91
N ALA A 306 -2.45 12.32 3.74
CA ALA A 306 -2.33 11.70 2.42
C ALA A 306 -3.54 11.99 1.53
N ALA A 307 -4.76 11.78 2.06
CA ALA A 307 -5.99 12.09 1.35
C ALA A 307 -6.06 13.57 0.92
N HIS A 308 -5.58 14.51 1.74
CA HIS A 308 -5.56 15.92 1.36
C HIS A 308 -4.67 16.17 0.13
N ARG A 309 -3.48 15.55 0.09
CA ARG A 309 -2.54 15.67 -1.03
C ARG A 309 -3.12 15.08 -2.32
N PHE A 310 -3.67 13.88 -2.25
CA PHE A 310 -4.26 13.22 -3.42
C PHE A 310 -5.58 13.86 -3.85
N LEU A 311 -6.49 14.18 -2.94
CA LEU A 311 -7.84 14.63 -3.29
C LEU A 311 -7.87 16.13 -3.64
N ASN A 312 -7.16 16.97 -2.88
CA ASN A 312 -7.29 18.43 -2.97
C ASN A 312 -6.10 19.13 -3.63
N ARG A 313 -4.91 18.49 -3.71
CA ARG A 313 -3.69 19.03 -4.33
C ARG A 313 -3.40 20.48 -3.89
N PRO A 314 -3.16 20.72 -2.58
CA PRO A 314 -3.10 22.07 -1.99
C PRO A 314 -1.98 22.96 -2.55
N TRP A 315 -0.98 22.38 -3.22
CA TRP A 315 0.12 23.12 -3.85
C TRP A 315 -0.25 23.75 -5.21
N LEU A 316 -1.44 23.49 -5.76
CA LEU A 316 -1.93 24.17 -6.96
C LEU A 316 -2.58 25.50 -6.54
N SER A 317 -2.00 26.63 -6.95
CA SER A 317 -2.53 27.96 -6.64
C SER A 317 -3.83 28.27 -7.39
N ALA A 318 -4.72 29.07 -6.79
CA ALA A 318 -5.88 29.65 -7.47
C ALA A 318 -5.46 30.50 -8.70
N ALA A 319 -4.27 31.12 -8.68
CA ALA A 319 -3.73 31.91 -9.79
C ALA A 319 -3.15 31.05 -10.93
N ASP A 320 -2.63 29.85 -10.63
CA ASP A 320 -2.28 28.87 -11.68
C ASP A 320 -3.53 28.28 -12.33
N THR A 321 -4.68 28.37 -11.65
CA THR A 321 -5.97 27.92 -12.15
C THR A 321 -6.52 28.87 -13.21
N SER A 322 -6.34 30.19 -13.07
CA SER A 322 -6.80 31.20 -14.04
C SER A 322 -5.91 31.33 -15.29
N ALA A 323 -4.61 31.03 -15.18
CA ALA A 323 -3.72 30.97 -16.35
C ALA A 323 -3.92 29.69 -17.20
N TYR A 324 -4.42 28.61 -16.59
CA TYR A 324 -4.76 27.35 -17.28
C TYR A 324 -6.15 27.35 -17.94
N THR A 325 -7.04 28.27 -17.54
CA THR A 325 -8.44 28.30 -17.99
C THR A 325 -8.69 28.83 -19.39
N ALA A 326 -7.68 29.33 -20.11
CA ALA A 326 -7.89 29.85 -21.46
C ALA A 326 -7.54 28.86 -22.59
N THR A 327 -6.62 27.90 -22.40
CA THR A 327 -6.17 27.04 -23.52
C THR A 327 -5.74 25.61 -23.16
N ASP A 328 -5.62 25.20 -21.89
CA ASP A 328 -5.00 23.92 -21.53
C ASP A 328 -5.89 23.07 -20.59
N SER A 329 -6.99 22.53 -21.13
CA SER A 329 -7.96 21.68 -20.40
C SER A 329 -7.43 20.29 -19.99
N ALA A 330 -6.11 20.08 -19.97
CA ALA A 330 -5.48 18.76 -20.01
C ALA A 330 -5.12 18.13 -18.65
N VAL A 331 -5.04 18.90 -17.56
CA VAL A 331 -4.68 18.36 -16.23
C VAL A 331 -5.93 18.23 -15.36
N PRO A 332 -6.29 17.02 -14.87
CA PRO A 332 -7.48 16.87 -14.04
C PRO A 332 -7.41 17.74 -12.77
N GLN A 333 -8.50 18.47 -12.55
CA GLN A 333 -8.90 19.13 -11.31
C GLN A 333 -8.82 18.19 -10.10
N GLN A 334 -9.04 18.75 -8.91
CA GLN A 334 -9.27 18.01 -7.65
C GLN A 334 -10.10 16.74 -7.87
N ALA A 335 -9.88 15.71 -7.04
CA ALA A 335 -10.61 14.44 -7.18
C ALA A 335 -12.13 14.65 -7.15
N GLY A 336 -12.85 13.97 -8.06
CA GLY A 336 -14.30 13.99 -8.10
C GLY A 336 -14.93 13.30 -6.88
N GLY A 337 -16.25 13.48 -6.70
CA GLY A 337 -16.98 12.94 -5.54
C GLY A 337 -16.91 11.42 -5.43
N LEU A 338 -16.99 10.68 -6.55
CA LEU A 338 -16.91 9.22 -6.53
C LEU A 338 -15.57 8.70 -6.02
N ALA A 339 -14.45 9.25 -6.51
CA ALA A 339 -13.11 8.84 -6.06
C ALA A 339 -12.91 9.13 -4.55
N ARG A 340 -13.38 10.30 -4.09
CA ARG A 340 -13.38 10.65 -2.66
C ARG A 340 -14.20 9.65 -1.84
N PHE A 341 -15.42 9.35 -2.30
CA PHE A 341 -16.32 8.41 -1.65
C PHE A 341 -15.69 7.02 -1.51
N LEU A 342 -15.19 6.44 -2.61
CA LEU A 342 -14.64 5.08 -2.60
C LEU A 342 -13.39 4.96 -1.71
N ILE A 343 -12.49 5.96 -1.76
CA ILE A 343 -11.29 5.97 -0.90
C ILE A 343 -11.70 6.08 0.57
N LEU A 344 -12.62 6.98 0.91
CA LEU A 344 -13.08 7.13 2.29
C LEU A 344 -13.85 5.90 2.76
N LEU A 345 -14.72 5.33 1.92
CA LEU A 345 -15.47 4.12 2.24
C LEU A 345 -14.54 2.94 2.57
N PHE A 346 -13.47 2.76 1.78
CA PHE A 346 -12.45 1.76 2.09
C PHE A 346 -11.89 1.94 3.51
N PHE A 347 -11.44 3.14 3.85
CA PHE A 347 -10.88 3.38 5.19
C PHE A 347 -11.92 3.25 6.30
N MET A 348 -13.19 3.57 6.04
CA MET A 348 -14.25 3.53 7.05
C MET A 348 -14.78 2.11 7.33
N VAL A 349 -14.73 1.21 6.34
CA VAL A 349 -15.44 -0.09 6.39
C VAL A 349 -14.51 -1.29 6.25
N CYS A 350 -13.37 -1.16 5.57
CA CYS A 350 -12.47 -2.30 5.37
C CYS A 350 -11.84 -2.75 6.72
N PRO A 351 -11.97 -4.03 7.12
CA PRO A 351 -11.43 -4.54 8.38
C PRO A 351 -9.93 -4.27 8.53
N LEU A 352 -9.17 -4.35 7.42
CA LEU A 352 -7.74 -4.02 7.38
C LEU A 352 -7.45 -2.62 7.91
N ALA A 353 -8.21 -1.62 7.46
CA ALA A 353 -8.00 -0.22 7.84
C ALA A 353 -8.55 0.04 9.25
N VAL A 354 -9.76 -0.44 9.53
CA VAL A 354 -10.47 -0.19 10.78
C VAL A 354 -9.73 -0.79 11.96
N PHE A 355 -9.41 -2.09 11.94
CA PHE A 355 -8.75 -2.75 13.08
C PHE A 355 -7.30 -2.32 13.26
N ALA A 356 -6.61 -1.95 12.17
CA ALA A 356 -5.25 -1.42 12.25
C ALA A 356 -5.16 -0.13 13.09
N THR A 357 -6.21 0.69 13.16
CA THR A 357 -6.17 1.96 13.91
C THR A 357 -5.80 1.80 15.39
N ILE A 358 -6.20 0.69 16.01
CA ILE A 358 -5.94 0.38 17.43
C ILE A 358 -5.04 -0.83 17.65
N SER A 359 -4.56 -1.46 16.56
CA SER A 359 -3.72 -2.67 16.63
C SER A 359 -2.27 -2.32 16.97
N LEU A 360 -1.87 -2.48 18.23
CA LEU A 360 -0.52 -2.22 18.71
C LEU A 360 0.42 -3.34 18.27
N THR A 361 0.89 -3.23 17.04
CA THR A 361 1.98 -4.06 16.50
C THR A 361 2.85 -3.21 15.58
N LYS A 362 4.04 -3.71 15.22
CA LYS A 362 4.98 -3.00 14.35
C LYS A 362 4.41 -2.59 12.99
N SER A 363 3.52 -3.40 12.41
CA SER A 363 3.08 -3.25 11.02
C SER A 363 2.05 -2.12 10.79
N PRO A 364 0.99 -1.95 11.61
CA PRO A 364 0.05 -0.83 11.49
C PRO A 364 0.72 0.54 11.61
N LEU A 365 1.60 0.74 12.59
CA LEU A 365 2.30 2.01 12.77
C LEU A 365 3.17 2.34 11.53
N PHE A 366 3.91 1.34 11.03
CA PHE A 366 4.65 1.45 9.77
C PHE A 366 3.72 1.77 8.59
N ALA A 367 2.57 1.10 8.48
CA ALA A 367 1.65 1.28 7.37
C ALA A 367 1.03 2.68 7.32
N PHE A 368 0.61 3.24 8.46
CA PHE A 368 0.10 4.62 8.51
C PHE A 368 1.19 5.65 8.21
N ALA A 369 2.39 5.48 8.76
CA ALA A 369 3.54 6.32 8.42
C ALA A 369 3.88 6.23 6.93
N PHE A 370 3.80 5.03 6.35
CA PHE A 370 4.01 4.79 4.93
C PHE A 370 2.95 5.49 4.07
N VAL A 371 1.66 5.48 4.44
CA VAL A 371 0.60 6.23 3.73
C VAL A 371 0.90 7.72 3.71
N TRP A 372 1.34 8.27 4.85
CA TRP A 372 1.72 9.68 4.94
C TRP A 372 2.94 9.99 4.06
N TRP A 373 3.98 9.16 4.16
CA TRP A 373 5.20 9.24 3.35
C TRP A 373 4.91 9.13 1.85
N PHE A 374 4.05 8.20 1.45
CA PHE A 374 3.60 7.99 0.07
C PHE A 374 2.86 9.21 -0.48
N GLY A 375 2.05 9.89 0.35
CA GLY A 375 1.43 11.16 -0.01
C GLY A 375 2.44 12.27 -0.29
N ILE A 376 3.57 12.31 0.44
CA ILE A 376 4.63 13.30 0.21
C ILE A 376 5.36 13.03 -1.11
N TRP A 377 5.58 11.76 -1.48
CA TRP A 377 6.11 11.39 -2.80
C TRP A 377 5.20 11.83 -3.94
N TYR A 378 3.88 11.74 -3.74
CA TYR A 378 2.94 12.28 -4.71
C TYR A 378 3.08 13.80 -4.88
N GLU A 379 3.22 14.56 -3.79
CA GLU A 379 3.51 16.00 -3.88
C GLU A 379 4.85 16.30 -4.59
N LEU A 380 5.90 15.53 -4.29
CA LEU A 380 7.22 15.64 -4.91
C LEU A 380 7.17 15.46 -6.43
N THR A 381 6.49 14.42 -6.90
CA THR A 381 6.35 14.11 -8.33
C THR A 381 5.47 15.14 -9.05
N GLN A 382 4.38 15.58 -8.42
CA GLN A 382 3.47 16.56 -9.02
C GLN A 382 4.06 17.98 -9.09
N THR A 383 5.05 18.28 -8.25
CA THR A 383 5.79 19.55 -8.27
C THR A 383 7.10 19.47 -9.05
N TRP A 384 7.45 18.29 -9.58
CA TRP A 384 8.65 18.08 -10.36
C TRP A 384 8.56 18.78 -11.73
N ARG A 385 9.63 19.48 -12.14
CA ARG A 385 9.70 20.17 -13.44
C ARG A 385 11.00 19.83 -14.17
N PRO A 386 10.95 19.22 -15.37
CA PRO A 386 12.14 18.90 -16.13
C PRO A 386 12.83 20.16 -16.68
N ALA A 387 14.16 20.16 -16.66
CA ALA A 387 15.01 21.27 -17.10
C ALA A 387 14.72 21.75 -18.54
N ALA A 388 14.42 20.80 -19.44
CA ALA A 388 14.25 21.04 -20.87
C ALA A 388 12.95 21.78 -21.23
N LYS A 389 11.81 21.43 -20.60
CA LYS A 389 10.50 22.10 -20.84
C LYS A 389 10.53 23.57 -20.41
N TRP A 390 11.30 23.88 -19.36
CA TRP A 390 11.48 25.26 -18.92
C TRP A 390 12.36 26.07 -19.88
N ARG A 391 13.41 25.46 -20.47
CA ARG A 391 14.29 26.12 -21.45
C ARG A 391 13.51 26.60 -22.69
N MET A 392 12.51 25.85 -23.15
CA MET A 392 11.60 26.28 -24.22
C MET A 392 10.72 27.47 -23.80
N ARG A 393 10.16 27.45 -22.58
CA ARG A 393 9.31 28.53 -22.08
C ARG A 393 10.09 29.82 -21.78
N SER A 394 11.33 29.71 -21.32
CA SER A 394 12.25 30.84 -21.10
C SER A 394 12.80 31.42 -22.41
N LYS A 395 12.89 30.66 -23.51
CA LYS A 395 13.23 31.24 -24.82
C LYS A 395 12.18 32.23 -25.34
N ASN A 396 10.93 32.08 -24.93
CA ASN A 396 9.85 33.04 -25.26
C ASN A 396 9.80 34.25 -24.31
N ASN A 397 10.65 34.32 -23.27
CA ASN A 397 10.67 35.41 -22.31
C ASN A 397 12.14 35.80 -22.06
N GLN A 398 12.60 36.91 -22.64
CA GLN A 398 14.03 37.32 -22.75
C GLN A 398 14.81 37.54 -21.43
N HIS A 399 14.29 37.13 -20.27
CA HIS A 399 15.03 37.18 -19.02
C HIS A 399 15.67 35.81 -18.70
N HIS A 400 17.01 35.80 -18.62
CA HIS A 400 17.82 34.71 -18.07
C HIS A 400 17.52 34.51 -16.57
N ALA A 401 16.37 33.93 -16.23
CA ALA A 401 16.03 33.60 -14.85
C ALA A 401 16.59 32.21 -14.50
N VAL A 402 17.42 32.08 -13.48
CA VAL A 402 17.78 30.77 -12.90
C VAL A 402 16.49 30.04 -12.52
N GLN A 403 16.33 28.76 -12.89
CA GLN A 403 15.14 27.98 -12.50
C GLN A 403 15.01 28.00 -10.97
N PRO A 404 13.92 28.54 -10.39
CA PRO A 404 13.74 28.45 -8.95
C PRO A 404 13.60 26.97 -8.59
N ILE A 405 14.51 26.48 -7.75
CA ILE A 405 14.35 25.17 -7.11
C ILE A 405 13.02 25.23 -6.36
N ILE A 406 12.02 24.47 -6.80
CA ILE A 406 10.77 24.32 -6.05
C ILE A 406 11.12 23.47 -4.82
N ARG A 407 11.56 24.15 -3.76
CA ARG A 407 11.81 23.57 -2.44
C ARG A 407 10.48 23.08 -1.89
N LEU A 408 10.50 21.95 -1.19
CA LEU A 408 9.32 21.49 -0.47
C LEU A 408 8.91 22.55 0.56
N PRO A 409 7.60 22.84 0.71
CA PRO A 409 7.13 23.65 1.82
C PRO A 409 7.65 23.10 3.16
N ARG A 410 7.95 23.99 4.11
CA ARG A 410 8.53 23.61 5.42
C ARG A 410 7.72 22.52 6.13
N HIS A 411 6.40 22.58 6.04
CA HIS A 411 5.50 21.58 6.64
C HIS A 411 5.61 20.21 5.96
N SER A 412 5.69 20.15 4.62
CA SER A 412 5.87 18.89 3.89
C SER A 412 7.29 18.33 4.09
N PHE A 413 8.29 19.19 4.24
CA PHE A 413 9.65 18.78 4.56
C PHE A 413 9.75 18.14 5.96
N LEU A 414 9.17 18.80 6.98
CA LEU A 414 9.11 18.24 8.34
C LEU A 414 8.30 16.94 8.35
N ALA A 415 7.18 16.91 7.65
CA ALA A 415 6.38 15.70 7.47
C ALA A 415 7.20 14.54 6.88
N PHE A 416 8.14 14.84 5.99
CA PHE A 416 8.96 13.82 5.34
C PHE A 416 10.01 13.24 6.30
N ILE A 417 10.64 14.09 7.12
CA ILE A 417 11.54 13.66 8.19
C ILE A 417 10.79 12.79 9.20
N VAL A 418 9.65 13.27 9.69
CA VAL A 418 8.89 12.57 10.75
C VAL A 418 8.34 11.25 10.25
N SER A 419 7.72 11.21 9.07
CA SER A 419 7.21 9.94 8.51
C SER A 419 8.33 8.92 8.29
N THR A 420 9.50 9.35 7.82
CA THR A 420 10.69 8.49 7.66
C THR A 420 11.18 7.97 9.01
N ALA A 421 11.28 8.84 10.03
CA ALA A 421 11.70 8.45 11.37
C ALA A 421 10.73 7.42 11.98
N VAL A 422 9.41 7.66 11.88
CA VAL A 422 8.40 6.71 12.37
C VAL A 422 8.50 5.37 11.66
N MET A 423 8.70 5.35 10.34
CA MET A 423 8.91 4.10 9.58
C MET A 423 10.12 3.31 10.10
N LEU A 424 11.25 3.98 10.35
CA LEU A 424 12.50 3.37 10.83
C LEU A 424 12.38 2.78 12.25
N ILE A 425 11.67 3.46 13.15
CA ILE A 425 11.41 2.93 14.50
C ILE A 425 10.28 1.88 14.53
N SER A 426 9.50 1.76 13.45
CA SER A 426 8.41 0.78 13.39
C SER A 426 8.89 -0.56 12.84
N ALA A 427 9.56 -0.54 11.69
CA ALA A 427 9.93 -1.76 10.98
C ALA A 427 11.41 -1.78 10.63
N LYS A 428 12.12 -2.84 11.04
CA LYS A 428 13.56 -2.99 10.76
C LYS A 428 13.87 -2.99 9.26
N TYR A 429 13.00 -3.54 8.41
CA TYR A 429 13.24 -3.54 6.97
C TYR A 429 13.00 -2.18 6.30
N ALA A 430 12.50 -1.17 7.02
CA ALA A 430 12.21 0.16 6.45
C ALA A 430 13.47 0.82 5.86
N TRP A 431 14.64 0.59 6.45
CA TRP A 431 15.88 1.18 5.95
C TRP A 431 16.26 0.66 4.57
N TYR A 432 15.95 -0.59 4.21
CA TYR A 432 16.16 -1.12 2.84
C TYR A 432 15.30 -0.37 1.81
N ILE A 433 14.04 -0.10 2.17
CA ILE A 433 13.12 0.66 1.32
C ILE A 433 13.63 2.09 1.14
N ILE A 434 14.04 2.74 2.23
CA ILE A 434 14.55 4.11 2.21
C ILE A 434 15.87 4.19 1.45
N ALA A 435 16.78 3.23 1.62
CA ALA A 435 18.07 3.19 0.93
C ALA A 435 17.89 3.10 -0.59
N LEU A 436 17.05 2.18 -1.09
CA LEU A 436 16.75 2.12 -2.53
C LEU A 436 16.10 3.42 -3.00
N GLN A 437 15.17 3.97 -2.22
CA GLN A 437 14.47 5.19 -2.58
C GLN A 437 15.40 6.40 -2.65
N ILE A 438 16.42 6.51 -1.78
CA ILE A 438 17.45 7.54 -1.84
C ILE A 438 18.20 7.45 -3.18
N VAL A 439 18.65 6.25 -3.55
CA VAL A 439 19.38 6.03 -4.82
C VAL A 439 18.50 6.45 -6.01
N LEU A 440 17.26 5.97 -6.06
CA LEU A 440 16.34 6.28 -7.15
C LEU A 440 16.00 7.78 -7.22
N ALA A 441 15.77 8.42 -6.07
CA ALA A 441 15.47 9.84 -5.99
C ALA A 441 16.66 10.71 -6.41
N LEU A 442 17.87 10.34 -6.02
CA LEU A 442 19.09 11.01 -6.46
C LEU A 442 19.35 10.79 -7.95
N ILE A 443 18.91 9.70 -8.55
CA ILE A 443 18.99 9.52 -10.01
C ILE A 443 17.93 10.37 -10.73
N ALA A 444 16.67 10.33 -10.27
CA ALA A 444 15.53 10.94 -10.95
C ALA A 444 15.34 12.44 -10.69
N ASP A 445 15.69 12.95 -9.50
CA ASP A 445 15.50 14.34 -9.07
C ASP A 445 16.74 14.90 -8.34
N ARG A 446 17.90 14.88 -9.03
CA ARG A 446 19.19 15.41 -8.54
C ARG A 446 19.13 16.82 -7.95
N ARG A 447 18.17 17.64 -8.38
CA ARG A 447 18.04 19.05 -7.97
C ARG A 447 17.55 19.20 -6.53
N ARG A 448 16.82 18.20 -6.02
CA ARG A 448 16.32 18.18 -4.63
C ARG A 448 17.16 17.27 -3.73
N TRP A 449 18.41 16.99 -4.09
CA TRP A 449 19.30 16.11 -3.32
C TRP A 449 19.35 16.47 -1.82
N ALA A 450 19.43 17.76 -1.47
CA ALA A 450 19.47 18.20 -0.08
C ALA A 450 18.20 17.83 0.69
N THR A 451 17.03 17.85 0.03
CA THR A 451 15.78 17.37 0.61
C THR A 451 15.84 15.87 0.89
N TYR A 452 16.36 15.06 -0.04
CA TYR A 452 16.49 13.62 0.16
C TYR A 452 17.53 13.27 1.22
N VAL A 453 18.67 13.94 1.23
CA VAL A 453 19.69 13.73 2.28
C VAL A 453 19.11 14.08 3.65
N ALA A 454 18.52 15.26 3.81
CA ALA A 454 18.04 15.70 5.11
C ALA A 454 16.79 14.93 5.59
N ALA A 455 15.88 14.55 4.69
CA ALA A 455 14.64 13.88 5.07
C ALA A 455 14.72 12.35 5.09
N LEU A 456 15.63 11.74 4.34
CA LEU A 456 15.77 10.28 4.24
C LEU A 456 17.09 9.79 4.84
N LEU A 457 18.23 10.32 4.39
CA LEU A 457 19.53 9.80 4.78
C LEU A 457 19.86 10.10 6.25
N ILE A 458 19.71 11.36 6.70
CA ILE A 458 20.04 11.75 8.07
C ILE A 458 19.22 10.95 9.10
N PRO A 459 17.88 10.86 9.02
CA PRO A 459 17.11 10.03 9.94
C PRO A 459 17.52 8.55 9.90
N THR A 460 17.83 8.02 8.72
CA THR A 460 18.29 6.63 8.57
C THR A 460 19.61 6.40 9.29
N VAL A 461 20.61 7.26 9.06
CA VAL A 461 21.92 7.16 9.72
C VAL A 461 21.80 7.32 11.23
N LEU A 462 21.02 8.30 11.71
CA LEU A 462 20.86 8.53 13.15
C LEU A 462 20.15 7.38 13.85
N ILE A 463 19.04 6.88 13.30
CA ILE A 463 18.25 5.83 13.96
C ILE A 463 18.89 4.46 13.76
N HIS A 464 19.14 4.04 12.52
CA HIS A 464 19.69 2.71 12.25
C HIS A 464 21.15 2.61 12.67
N GLY A 465 21.96 3.65 12.40
CA GLY A 465 23.34 3.73 12.87
C GLY A 465 23.43 3.84 14.39
N GLY A 466 22.51 4.57 15.04
CA GLY A 466 22.44 4.65 16.50
C GLY A 466 22.11 3.32 17.16
N ILE A 467 21.12 2.57 16.63
CA ILE A 467 20.80 1.22 17.11
C ILE A 467 21.99 0.28 16.88
N SER A 468 22.62 0.33 15.70
CA SER A 468 23.79 -0.50 15.39
C SER A 468 24.97 -0.21 16.32
N TYR A 469 25.20 1.07 16.63
CA TYR A 469 26.21 1.48 17.60
C TYR A 469 25.90 0.93 19.00
N ALA A 470 24.65 1.04 19.46
CA ALA A 470 24.24 0.54 20.77
C ALA A 470 24.34 -1.00 20.90
N ILE A 471 24.15 -1.72 19.79
CA ILE A 471 24.42 -3.18 19.74
C ILE A 471 25.92 -3.43 19.83
N SER A 472 26.73 -2.74 19.02
CA SER A 472 28.19 -2.92 19.02
C SER A 472 28.87 -2.53 20.33
N SER A 473 28.26 -1.61 21.10
CA SER A 473 28.74 -1.18 22.42
C SER A 473 28.20 -2.03 23.57
N ASN A 474 27.54 -3.16 23.28
CA ASN A 474 26.96 -4.08 24.27
C ASN A 474 25.90 -3.45 25.18
N MET A 475 25.26 -2.34 24.76
CA MET A 475 24.17 -1.72 25.52
C MET A 475 22.84 -2.46 25.32
N ILE A 476 22.63 -3.01 24.12
CA ILE A 476 21.42 -3.74 23.70
C ILE A 476 21.87 -5.00 22.96
N ILE A 477 21.17 -6.12 23.15
CA ILE A 477 21.41 -7.36 22.38
C ILE A 477 20.81 -7.21 20.98
N GLY A 478 21.57 -7.53 19.93
CA GLY A 478 21.04 -7.54 18.56
C GLY A 478 19.94 -8.59 18.36
N GLY A 479 19.06 -8.37 17.38
CA GLY A 479 18.10 -9.39 16.96
C GLY A 479 18.80 -10.58 16.30
N ASP A 480 18.35 -11.80 16.61
CA ASP A 480 19.00 -13.02 16.13
C ASP A 480 18.93 -13.11 14.59
N PRO A 481 20.05 -13.34 13.88
CA PRO A 481 20.06 -13.49 12.42
C PRO A 481 19.09 -14.55 11.89
N ILE A 482 18.77 -15.57 12.69
CA ILE A 482 17.85 -16.64 12.30
C ILE A 482 16.43 -16.13 12.00
N GLU A 483 16.02 -15.02 12.59
CA GLU A 483 14.71 -14.39 12.39
C GLU A 483 14.46 -13.99 10.93
N SER A 484 15.53 -13.79 10.16
CA SER A 484 15.48 -13.44 8.73
C SER A 484 15.51 -14.65 7.79
N ARG A 485 15.64 -15.87 8.32
CA ARG A 485 15.88 -17.10 7.54
C ARG A 485 14.63 -17.91 7.26
N GLY A 486 13.45 -17.29 7.32
CA GLY A 486 12.17 -17.98 7.25
C GLY A 486 11.96 -18.83 5.99
N VAL A 487 12.54 -18.45 4.85
CA VAL A 487 12.48 -19.25 3.61
C VAL A 487 13.39 -20.47 3.72
N GLN A 488 14.63 -20.28 4.16
CA GLN A 488 15.58 -21.37 4.34
C GLN A 488 15.04 -22.41 5.32
N LEU A 489 14.52 -21.95 6.47
CA LEU A 489 13.95 -22.83 7.48
C LEU A 489 12.79 -23.67 6.95
N GLN A 490 11.88 -23.07 6.19
CA GLN A 490 10.75 -23.80 5.59
C GLN A 490 11.21 -24.85 4.59
N MET A 491 12.22 -24.55 3.76
CA MET A 491 12.80 -25.51 2.82
C MET A 491 13.43 -26.70 3.54
N ILE A 492 14.31 -26.43 4.51
CA ILE A 492 15.02 -27.48 5.24
C ILE A 492 14.02 -28.32 6.06
N ALA A 493 13.08 -27.68 6.76
CA ALA A 493 12.08 -28.38 7.57
C ALA A 493 11.16 -29.27 6.73
N ARG A 494 10.72 -28.82 5.54
CA ARG A 494 9.91 -29.66 4.64
C ARG A 494 10.68 -30.84 4.11
N VAL A 495 11.96 -30.66 3.76
CA VAL A 495 12.83 -31.78 3.35
C VAL A 495 13.04 -32.75 4.50
N ALA A 496 13.33 -32.26 5.71
CA ALA A 496 13.48 -33.10 6.89
C ALA A 496 12.21 -33.91 7.20
N GLN A 497 11.02 -33.35 6.97
CA GLN A 497 9.75 -34.03 7.16
C GLN A 497 9.43 -35.06 6.06
N ARG A 498 9.70 -34.74 4.80
CA ARG A 498 9.21 -35.54 3.65
C ARG A 498 10.27 -36.44 3.01
N ASN A 499 11.54 -36.08 3.11
CA ASN A 499 12.66 -36.86 2.60
C ASN A 499 13.87 -36.75 3.54
N PRO A 500 13.77 -37.26 4.78
CA PRO A 500 14.83 -37.13 5.79
C PRO A 500 16.16 -37.76 5.37
N ASP A 501 16.10 -38.81 4.53
CA ASP A 501 17.27 -39.52 4.00
C ASP A 501 17.89 -38.79 2.79
N GLY A 502 17.17 -37.84 2.20
CA GLY A 502 17.66 -36.95 1.14
C GLY A 502 18.58 -35.84 1.64
N ILE A 503 18.86 -35.75 2.94
CA ILE A 503 19.81 -34.81 3.51
C ILE A 503 21.18 -35.50 3.64
N SER A 504 22.17 -35.06 2.87
CA SER A 504 23.51 -35.64 2.89
C SER A 504 24.17 -35.56 4.27
N ASN A 505 25.12 -36.48 4.53
CA ASN A 505 25.88 -36.49 5.78
C ASN A 505 26.67 -35.19 6.01
N GLU A 506 27.16 -34.57 4.94
CA GLU A 506 27.87 -33.29 4.99
C GLU A 506 26.93 -32.14 5.36
N ALA A 507 25.75 -32.08 4.73
CA ALA A 507 24.72 -31.10 5.10
C ALA A 507 24.27 -31.29 6.55
N MET A 508 24.11 -32.53 7.01
CA MET A 508 23.74 -32.84 8.40
C MET A 508 24.83 -32.41 9.39
N LYS A 509 26.10 -32.61 9.06
CA LYS A 509 27.23 -32.15 9.88
C LYS A 509 27.19 -30.63 10.08
N ASN A 510 26.84 -29.88 9.04
CA ASN A 510 26.76 -28.42 9.09
C ASN A 510 25.45 -27.92 9.73
N LEU A 511 24.35 -28.67 9.64
CA LEU A 511 23.04 -28.28 10.16
C LEU A 511 22.88 -28.63 11.66
N SER A 512 23.38 -29.79 12.09
CA SER A 512 23.13 -30.34 13.42
C SER A 512 23.63 -29.49 14.59
N PRO A 513 24.68 -28.65 14.50
CA PRO A 513 25.03 -27.72 15.57
C PRO A 513 23.99 -26.61 15.76
N VAL A 514 23.29 -26.22 14.68
CA VAL A 514 22.30 -25.14 14.67
C VAL A 514 20.89 -25.65 14.98
N PHE A 515 20.49 -26.78 14.41
CA PHE A 515 19.13 -27.33 14.51
C PHE A 515 19.10 -28.80 14.90
N ASN A 516 18.05 -29.19 15.62
CA ASN A 516 17.65 -30.59 15.71
C ASN A 516 16.74 -30.94 14.52
N LYS A 517 17.21 -31.82 13.64
CA LYS A 517 16.52 -32.24 12.41
C LYS A 517 15.10 -32.75 12.68
N ASP A 518 14.96 -33.66 13.64
CA ASP A 518 13.70 -34.35 13.90
C ASP A 518 12.68 -33.39 14.52
N GLN A 519 13.12 -32.54 15.45
CA GLN A 519 12.28 -31.49 16.03
C GLN A 519 11.86 -30.45 14.99
N MET A 520 12.75 -30.15 14.03
CA MET A 520 12.44 -29.24 12.94
C MET A 520 11.42 -29.84 11.96
N ALA A 521 11.53 -31.13 11.66
CA ALA A 521 10.55 -31.86 10.86
C ALA A 521 9.18 -31.92 11.55
N ASP A 522 9.17 -32.22 12.85
CA ASP A 522 7.96 -32.24 13.69
C ASP A 522 7.29 -30.86 13.79
N ALA A 523 8.09 -29.79 13.85
CA ALA A 523 7.61 -28.42 13.97
C ALA A 523 7.25 -27.79 12.61
N TYR A 524 7.45 -28.51 11.50
CA TYR A 524 7.14 -27.98 10.18
C TYR A 524 5.65 -27.64 10.07
N PHE A 525 5.36 -26.38 9.77
CA PHE A 525 4.03 -25.93 9.44
C PHE A 525 4.09 -25.05 8.18
N GLN A 526 3.36 -25.46 7.15
CA GLN A 526 3.49 -24.91 5.81
C GLN A 526 3.29 -23.39 5.72
N GLN A 527 2.42 -22.83 6.56
CA GLN A 527 2.07 -21.41 6.55
C GLN A 527 2.93 -20.55 7.49
N ASP A 528 3.72 -21.14 8.40
CA ASP A 528 4.45 -20.37 9.41
C ASP A 528 5.80 -21.00 9.75
N ALA A 529 6.88 -20.22 9.60
CA ALA A 529 8.22 -20.62 10.00
C ALA A 529 8.48 -20.43 11.51
N ASP A 530 7.60 -19.72 12.23
CA ASP A 530 7.77 -19.43 13.65
C ASP A 530 7.89 -20.70 14.52
N PRO A 531 7.10 -21.78 14.31
CA PRO A 531 7.26 -23.03 15.06
C PRO A 531 8.64 -23.68 14.87
N VAL A 532 9.22 -23.61 13.67
CA VAL A 532 10.54 -24.19 13.36
C VAL A 532 11.68 -23.43 14.04
N LYS A 533 11.59 -22.10 14.15
CA LYS A 533 12.61 -21.29 14.83
C LYS A 533 12.39 -21.17 16.35
N SER A 534 11.20 -21.55 16.84
CA SER A 534 10.85 -21.44 18.27
C SER A 534 11.55 -22.51 19.12
N SER A 535 11.79 -22.16 20.38
CA SER A 535 12.26 -23.08 21.42
C SER A 535 11.12 -23.70 22.25
N GLY A 536 9.86 -23.42 21.93
CA GLY A 536 8.69 -23.89 22.67
C GLY A 536 8.54 -23.24 24.07
N ILE A 537 7.37 -22.67 24.36
CA ILE A 537 7.04 -22.14 25.71
C ILE A 537 6.60 -23.28 26.66
N GLN A 538 6.36 -24.48 26.12
CA GLN A 538 5.99 -25.67 26.88
C GLN A 538 7.06 -26.74 26.69
N ALA A 539 7.42 -27.38 27.81
CA ALA A 539 8.50 -28.35 27.92
C ALA A 539 8.54 -29.35 26.74
N LYS A 540 9.69 -29.40 26.05
CA LYS A 540 10.30 -30.57 25.35
C LYS A 540 10.47 -30.56 23.81
N LYS A 541 10.22 -29.48 23.06
CA LYS A 541 10.61 -29.44 21.62
C LYS A 541 11.44 -28.20 21.28
N VAL A 542 12.76 -28.36 21.23
CA VAL A 542 13.72 -27.29 20.87
C VAL A 542 14.30 -27.62 19.49
N SER A 543 13.76 -26.98 18.46
CA SER A 543 14.25 -27.12 17.07
C SER A 543 15.56 -26.33 16.89
N TYR A 544 15.55 -25.03 17.20
CA TYR A 544 16.73 -24.17 17.14
C TYR A 544 17.59 -24.30 18.42
N LYS A 545 18.88 -24.63 18.28
CA LYS A 545 19.82 -24.85 19.41
C LYS A 545 20.43 -23.55 19.94
N TRP A 546 19.60 -22.54 20.19
CA TRP A 546 20.00 -21.18 20.60
C TRP A 546 20.95 -21.09 21.81
N ARG A 547 20.96 -22.07 22.71
CA ARG A 547 21.89 -22.10 23.88
C ARG A 547 23.32 -22.52 23.52
N THR A 548 23.48 -23.33 22.48
CA THR A 548 24.76 -23.98 22.15
C THR A 548 25.33 -23.58 20.80
N VAL A 549 24.50 -23.01 19.92
CA VAL A 549 24.92 -22.53 18.60
C VAL A 549 26.01 -21.46 18.73
N THR A 550 26.96 -21.48 17.80
CA THR A 550 28.09 -20.54 17.74
C THR A 550 28.06 -19.68 16.46
N PRO A 551 28.82 -18.57 16.40
CA PRO A 551 29.01 -17.82 15.16
C PRO A 551 29.54 -18.68 14.00
N GLU A 552 30.47 -19.60 14.27
CA GLU A 552 31.02 -20.51 13.27
C GLU A 552 29.97 -21.46 12.70
N ASP A 553 29.10 -22.01 13.56
CA ASP A 553 27.99 -22.88 13.13
C ASP A 553 27.04 -22.14 12.19
N MET A 554 26.73 -20.88 12.50
CA MET A 554 25.87 -20.03 11.68
C MET A 554 26.49 -19.69 10.32
N ALA A 555 27.82 -19.66 10.20
CA ALA A 555 28.49 -19.47 8.91
C ALA A 555 28.25 -20.66 7.96
N ASN A 556 28.23 -21.89 8.51
CA ASN A 556 28.02 -23.13 7.76
C ASN A 556 26.54 -23.40 7.40
N PHE A 557 25.60 -22.71 8.04
CA PHE A 557 24.16 -22.88 7.80
C PHE A 557 23.75 -22.68 6.34
N ASN A 558 24.29 -21.65 5.66
CA ASN A 558 23.93 -21.39 4.25
C ASN A 558 24.45 -22.48 3.32
N THR A 559 25.62 -23.06 3.64
CA THR A 559 26.17 -24.19 2.89
C THR A 559 25.26 -25.40 3.03
N ALA A 560 24.89 -25.77 4.27
CA ALA A 560 23.95 -26.85 4.55
C ALA A 560 22.62 -26.66 3.80
N TRP A 561 22.06 -25.45 3.85
CA TRP A 561 20.83 -25.09 3.14
C TRP A 561 20.96 -25.30 1.62
N LEU A 562 22.05 -24.83 1.00
CA LEU A 562 22.27 -24.98 -0.43
C LEU A 562 22.38 -26.45 -0.85
N ASP A 563 23.09 -27.27 -0.08
CA ASP A 563 23.27 -28.68 -0.40
C ASP A 563 21.96 -29.45 -0.28
N ILE A 564 21.17 -29.17 0.77
CA ILE A 564 19.82 -29.75 0.94
C ILE A 564 18.90 -29.42 -0.24
N ILE A 565 18.91 -28.18 -0.74
CA ILE A 565 18.07 -27.80 -1.89
C ILE A 565 18.54 -28.46 -3.18
N LYS A 566 19.86 -28.54 -3.42
CA LYS A 566 20.40 -29.18 -4.63
C LYS A 566 19.98 -30.64 -4.69
N ASP A 567 19.97 -31.32 -3.55
CA ASP A 567 19.57 -32.72 -3.45
C ASP A 567 18.04 -32.90 -3.50
N ASN A 568 17.27 -31.87 -3.11
CA ASN A 568 15.80 -31.92 -2.98
C ASN A 568 15.08 -30.73 -3.66
N PRO A 569 15.30 -30.47 -4.96
CA PRO A 569 14.87 -29.22 -5.59
C PRO A 569 13.35 -29.05 -5.64
N VAL A 570 12.60 -30.15 -5.82
CA VAL A 570 11.12 -30.11 -5.88
C VAL A 570 10.52 -29.79 -4.51
N ILE A 571 10.97 -30.47 -3.45
CA ILE A 571 10.48 -30.23 -2.07
C ILE A 571 10.85 -28.81 -1.61
N ALA A 572 12.04 -28.33 -1.97
CA ALA A 572 12.46 -26.97 -1.67
C ALA A 572 11.60 -25.93 -2.42
N LEU A 573 11.28 -26.16 -3.70
CA LEU A 573 10.37 -25.31 -4.46
C LEU A 573 8.97 -25.32 -3.86
N ASP A 574 8.46 -26.48 -3.46
CA ASP A 574 7.17 -26.61 -2.78
C ASP A 574 7.15 -25.78 -1.49
N ALA A 575 8.19 -25.89 -0.66
CA ALA A 575 8.31 -25.12 0.57
C ALA A 575 8.31 -23.60 0.30
N LEU A 576 9.02 -23.15 -0.74
CA LEU A 576 9.03 -21.74 -1.13
C LEU A 576 7.64 -21.26 -1.55
N LEU A 577 7.01 -21.99 -2.47
CA LEU A 577 5.72 -21.61 -3.02
C LEU A 577 4.65 -21.63 -1.93
N ALA A 578 4.59 -22.69 -1.13
CA ALA A 578 3.59 -22.84 -0.09
C ALA A 578 3.69 -21.77 1.01
N LYS A 579 4.90 -21.25 1.26
CA LYS A 579 5.17 -20.16 2.19
C LYS A 579 4.71 -18.78 1.67
N CYS A 580 4.59 -18.56 0.36
CA CYS A 580 4.36 -17.21 -0.17
C CYS A 580 3.23 -17.06 -1.19
N PHE A 581 2.67 -18.15 -1.73
CA PHE A 581 1.67 -18.08 -2.80
C PHE A 581 0.42 -17.29 -2.39
N GLY A 582 0.02 -17.36 -1.12
CA GLY A 582 -1.21 -16.77 -0.61
C GLY A 582 -1.24 -15.24 -0.71
N TYR A 583 -0.06 -14.61 -0.64
CA TYR A 583 0.09 -13.17 -0.88
C TYR A 583 -0.28 -12.72 -2.29
N PHE A 584 -0.19 -13.63 -3.26
CA PHE A 584 -0.36 -13.37 -4.70
C PHE A 584 -1.55 -14.12 -5.29
N ASN A 585 -2.34 -14.80 -4.46
CA ASN A 585 -3.54 -15.51 -4.86
C ASN A 585 -4.78 -14.78 -4.31
N VAL A 586 -5.59 -14.20 -5.19
CA VAL A 586 -6.80 -13.45 -4.81
C VAL A 586 -7.88 -14.31 -4.16
N THR A 587 -7.85 -15.63 -4.37
CA THR A 587 -8.84 -16.56 -3.82
C THR A 587 -8.39 -17.19 -2.50
N ASP A 588 -7.15 -16.94 -2.06
CA ASP A 588 -6.63 -17.51 -0.82
C ASP A 588 -7.17 -16.74 0.39
N LEU A 589 -7.57 -17.47 1.42
CA LEU A 589 -7.96 -16.87 2.69
C LEU A 589 -6.71 -16.55 3.52
N PRO A 590 -6.71 -15.44 4.27
CA PRO A 590 -5.58 -15.07 5.10
C PRO A 590 -5.29 -16.16 6.14
N TYR A 591 -4.02 -16.54 6.29
CA TYR A 591 -3.59 -17.41 7.39
C TYR A 591 -3.83 -16.71 8.74
N VAL A 592 -3.43 -15.44 8.82
CA VAL A 592 -3.77 -14.57 9.94
C VAL A 592 -4.35 -13.27 9.41
N SER A 593 -5.64 -13.07 9.70
CA SER A 593 -6.39 -11.86 9.39
C SER A 593 -6.23 -10.79 10.47
N MET A 594 -6.59 -9.54 10.16
CA MET A 594 -6.49 -8.43 11.11
C MET A 594 -7.39 -8.57 12.35
N ASP A 595 -8.49 -9.33 12.28
CA ASP A 595 -9.35 -9.61 13.43
C ASP A 595 -8.67 -10.46 14.51
N TYR A 596 -7.57 -11.15 14.20
CA TYR A 596 -6.75 -11.86 15.18
C TYR A 596 -6.36 -10.97 16.36
N TYR A 597 -5.94 -9.72 16.11
CA TYR A 597 -5.54 -8.79 17.17
C TYR A 597 -6.73 -8.27 17.97
N VAL A 598 -7.91 -8.35 17.40
CA VAL A 598 -9.14 -7.93 18.04
C VAL A 598 -9.50 -9.01 19.07
N SER A 599 -9.81 -10.23 18.69
CA SER A 599 -10.28 -11.24 19.65
C SER A 599 -9.18 -12.18 20.18
N SER A 600 -7.93 -11.73 20.27
CA SER A 600 -6.83 -12.58 20.77
C SER A 600 -7.01 -12.95 22.25
N ASP A 601 -6.46 -14.08 22.67
CA ASP A 601 -6.42 -14.49 24.09
C ASP A 601 -5.71 -13.45 24.98
N TYR A 602 -4.78 -12.66 24.42
CA TYR A 602 -4.14 -11.57 25.14
C TYR A 602 -5.13 -10.48 25.54
N VAL A 603 -6.09 -10.18 24.67
CA VAL A 603 -7.13 -9.18 24.90
C VAL A 603 -8.28 -9.78 25.70
N GLN A 604 -8.83 -10.91 25.26
CA GLN A 604 -10.09 -11.50 25.77
C GLN A 604 -9.93 -12.34 27.03
N LYS A 605 -8.72 -12.79 27.40
CA LYS A 605 -8.51 -13.65 28.58
C LYS A 605 -7.48 -13.10 29.56
N ASN A 606 -6.36 -12.60 29.04
CA ASN A 606 -5.17 -12.29 29.85
C ASN A 606 -5.07 -10.83 30.33
N SER A 607 -5.87 -9.91 29.80
CA SER A 607 -5.88 -8.51 30.24
C SER A 607 -6.54 -8.36 31.62
N ALA A 608 -6.24 -7.28 32.33
CA ALA A 608 -6.74 -7.08 33.70
C ALA A 608 -8.24 -6.77 33.70
N TRP A 609 -8.67 -5.82 32.87
CA TRP A 609 -10.05 -5.38 32.76
C TRP A 609 -10.53 -5.17 31.32
N ILE A 610 -9.62 -5.00 30.33
CA ILE A 610 -10.01 -4.86 28.91
C ILE A 610 -10.89 -6.04 28.46
N LYS A 611 -10.60 -7.26 28.94
CA LYS A 611 -11.35 -8.49 28.64
C LYS A 611 -12.84 -8.44 28.98
N TYR A 612 -13.22 -7.62 29.97
CA TYR A 612 -14.62 -7.49 30.38
C TYR A 612 -15.34 -6.39 29.62
N TYR A 613 -14.61 -5.50 28.94
CA TYR A 613 -15.20 -4.37 28.23
C TYR A 613 -15.72 -4.81 26.86
N ASN A 614 -17.05 -4.79 26.68
CA ASN A 614 -17.71 -5.14 25.42
C ASN A 614 -17.24 -6.49 24.85
N HIS A 615 -17.09 -7.50 25.72
CA HIS A 615 -16.56 -8.82 25.38
C HIS A 615 -17.28 -9.45 24.19
N ASP A 616 -18.60 -9.59 24.29
CA ASP A 616 -19.45 -10.22 23.27
C ASP A 616 -19.47 -9.41 21.98
N TRP A 617 -19.47 -8.07 22.09
CA TRP A 617 -19.44 -7.18 20.93
C TRP A 617 -18.16 -7.37 20.10
N ARG A 618 -17.03 -7.54 20.77
CA ARG A 618 -15.74 -7.81 20.12
C ARG A 618 -15.78 -9.14 19.35
N GLU A 619 -16.36 -10.19 19.93
CA GLU A 619 -16.54 -11.47 19.25
C GLU A 619 -17.50 -11.35 18.05
N GLN A 620 -18.63 -10.67 18.22
CA GLN A 620 -19.61 -10.44 17.16
C GLN A 620 -18.99 -9.72 15.95
N ILE A 621 -18.22 -8.66 16.17
CA ILE A 621 -17.52 -7.96 15.08
C ILE A 621 -16.55 -8.89 14.37
N THR A 622 -15.72 -9.63 15.11
CA THR A 622 -14.76 -10.57 14.51
C THR A 622 -15.49 -11.62 13.66
N HIS A 623 -16.56 -12.22 14.18
CA HIS A 623 -17.37 -13.19 13.45
C HIS A 623 -18.01 -12.60 12.20
N PHE A 624 -18.52 -11.37 12.28
CA PHE A 624 -19.05 -10.65 11.11
C PHE A 624 -17.97 -10.47 10.04
N THR A 625 -16.78 -9.98 10.41
CA THR A 625 -15.71 -9.74 9.44
C THR A 625 -15.17 -11.02 8.82
N GLN A 626 -15.05 -12.09 9.60
CA GLN A 626 -14.65 -13.41 9.09
C GLN A 626 -15.70 -13.97 8.13
N SER A 627 -16.99 -13.80 8.44
CA SER A 627 -18.08 -14.24 7.57
C SER A 627 -18.10 -13.45 6.26
N TRP A 628 -17.90 -12.13 6.33
CA TRP A 628 -17.82 -11.28 5.14
C TRP A 628 -16.63 -11.66 4.25
N GLY A 629 -15.43 -11.86 4.82
CA GLY A 629 -14.24 -12.24 4.06
C GLY A 629 -14.38 -13.57 3.32
N LYS A 630 -15.13 -14.53 3.89
CA LYS A 630 -15.38 -15.84 3.27
C LYS A 630 -16.30 -15.79 2.04
N ILE A 631 -17.02 -14.69 1.79
CA ILE A 631 -17.93 -14.58 0.65
C ILE A 631 -17.11 -14.47 -0.64
N PRO A 632 -17.23 -15.41 -1.61
CA PRO A 632 -16.46 -15.35 -2.84
C PRO A 632 -16.70 -14.02 -3.60
N VAL A 633 -15.61 -13.42 -4.10
CA VAL A 633 -15.59 -12.14 -4.85
C VAL A 633 -15.94 -10.90 -4.01
N ILE A 634 -17.05 -10.94 -3.28
CA ILE A 634 -17.55 -9.82 -2.46
C ILE A 634 -16.69 -9.61 -1.20
N GLY A 635 -16.12 -10.69 -0.66
CA GLY A 635 -15.21 -10.67 0.48
C GLY A 635 -13.78 -10.28 0.10
N TRP A 636 -13.36 -10.39 -1.16
CA TRP A 636 -11.96 -10.10 -1.54
C TRP A 636 -11.46 -8.71 -1.12
N PRO A 637 -12.26 -7.62 -1.15
CA PRO A 637 -11.82 -6.32 -0.65
C PRO A 637 -11.49 -6.28 0.85
N THR A 638 -11.88 -7.29 1.65
CA THR A 638 -11.46 -7.37 3.06
C THR A 638 -10.06 -7.96 3.23
N HIS A 639 -9.46 -8.52 2.17
CA HIS A 639 -8.19 -9.24 2.23
C HIS A 639 -7.05 -8.46 1.57
N GLY A 640 -5.85 -8.58 2.15
CA GLY A 640 -4.68 -7.84 1.67
C GLY A 640 -4.19 -8.29 0.28
N ASN A 641 -4.28 -9.59 -0.01
CA ASN A 641 -3.83 -10.21 -1.26
C ASN A 641 -4.57 -9.63 -2.49
N PHE A 642 -5.85 -9.29 -2.35
CA PHE A 642 -6.62 -8.57 -3.37
C PHE A 642 -5.93 -7.27 -3.80
N TYR A 643 -5.48 -6.46 -2.84
CA TYR A 643 -4.81 -5.19 -3.13
C TYR A 643 -3.39 -5.40 -3.69
N VAL A 644 -2.69 -6.45 -3.26
CA VAL A 644 -1.37 -6.83 -3.79
C VAL A 644 -1.46 -7.18 -5.27
N VAL A 645 -2.38 -8.09 -5.64
CA VAL A 645 -2.60 -8.52 -7.02
C VAL A 645 -2.96 -7.32 -7.90
N LEU A 646 -3.93 -6.50 -7.51
CA LEU A 646 -4.33 -5.34 -8.31
C LEU A 646 -3.21 -4.29 -8.43
N THR A 647 -2.42 -4.08 -7.38
CA THR A 647 -1.28 -3.15 -7.42
C THR A 647 -0.20 -3.64 -8.40
N LEU A 648 0.09 -4.94 -8.44
CA LEU A 648 1.02 -5.52 -9.43
C LEU A 648 0.53 -5.35 -10.86
N LEU A 649 -0.76 -5.57 -11.13
CA LEU A 649 -1.35 -5.39 -12.45
C LEU A 649 -1.29 -3.92 -12.90
N ILE A 650 -1.56 -2.97 -12.00
CA ILE A 650 -1.41 -1.54 -12.27
C ILE A 650 0.07 -1.20 -12.52
N GLY A 651 0.98 -1.71 -11.69
CA GLY A 651 2.43 -1.51 -11.86
C GLY A 651 2.95 -2.01 -13.20
N ALA A 652 2.50 -3.19 -13.65
CA ALA A 652 2.84 -3.72 -14.97
C ALA A 652 2.28 -2.84 -16.11
N ALA A 653 1.05 -2.34 -15.97
CA ALA A 653 0.48 -1.39 -16.93
C ALA A 653 1.29 -0.07 -16.98
N GLU A 654 1.71 0.46 -15.82
CA GLU A 654 2.57 1.64 -15.71
C GLU A 654 3.94 1.44 -16.39
N VAL A 655 4.55 0.25 -16.24
CA VAL A 655 5.78 -0.13 -16.97
C VAL A 655 5.55 -0.09 -18.48
N ILE A 656 4.47 -0.70 -18.97
CA ILE A 656 4.12 -0.66 -20.40
C ILE A 656 3.89 0.78 -20.86
N ARG A 657 3.32 1.66 -20.04
CA ARG A 657 3.11 3.08 -20.36
C ARG A 657 4.35 3.97 -20.20
N ARG A 658 5.48 3.45 -19.70
CA ARG A 658 6.76 4.16 -19.50
C ARG A 658 6.66 5.33 -18.51
N ARG A 659 5.80 5.20 -17.50
CA ARG A 659 5.60 6.22 -16.45
C ARG A 659 6.66 6.09 -15.36
N TRP A 660 7.92 6.24 -15.74
CA TRP A 660 9.08 5.95 -14.87
C TRP A 660 9.12 6.78 -13.58
N LEU A 661 8.66 8.03 -13.62
CA LEU A 661 8.59 8.88 -12.43
C LEU A 661 7.53 8.39 -11.43
N THR A 662 6.39 7.93 -11.93
CA THR A 662 5.31 7.32 -11.14
C THR A 662 5.77 5.98 -10.56
N LEU A 663 6.40 5.16 -11.39
CA LEU A 663 6.99 3.89 -10.96
C LEU A 663 8.03 4.09 -9.86
N MET A 664 8.87 5.13 -9.93
CA MET A 664 9.82 5.47 -8.85
C MET A 664 9.12 5.67 -7.50
N THR A 665 7.89 6.19 -7.47
CA THR A 665 7.10 6.32 -6.22
C THR A 665 6.37 5.05 -5.81
N HIS A 666 6.17 4.11 -6.74
CA HIS A 666 5.50 2.83 -6.49
C HIS A 666 6.49 1.68 -6.19
N ILE A 667 7.78 1.79 -6.53
CA ILE A 667 8.82 0.78 -6.23
C ILE A 667 8.84 0.36 -4.75
N PRO A 668 8.65 1.25 -3.76
CA PRO A 668 8.52 0.83 -2.37
C PRO A 668 7.44 -0.24 -2.12
N LEU A 669 6.35 -0.23 -2.89
CA LEU A 669 5.29 -1.27 -2.82
C LEU A 669 5.81 -2.62 -3.32
N LEU A 670 6.61 -2.63 -4.38
CA LEU A 670 7.23 -3.86 -4.90
C LEU A 670 8.28 -4.41 -3.93
N LEU A 671 9.07 -3.54 -3.29
CA LEU A 671 9.99 -3.97 -2.24
C LEU A 671 9.27 -4.57 -1.03
N LEU A 672 8.12 -4.00 -0.64
CA LEU A 672 7.29 -4.58 0.42
C LEU A 672 6.82 -5.98 0.07
N MET A 673 6.46 -6.24 -1.19
CA MET A 673 6.12 -7.59 -1.66
C MET A 673 7.32 -8.56 -1.58
N GLY A 674 8.54 -8.07 -1.83
CA GLY A 674 9.76 -8.85 -1.58
C GLY A 674 9.94 -9.20 -0.09
N VAL A 675 9.73 -8.22 0.80
CA VAL A 675 9.76 -8.45 2.26
C VAL A 675 8.70 -9.47 2.68
N MET A 676 7.50 -9.43 2.09
CA MET A 676 6.43 -10.39 2.36
C MET A 676 6.84 -11.83 2.01
N ILE A 677 7.54 -12.06 0.89
CA ILE A 677 8.05 -13.40 0.52
C ILE A 677 9.03 -13.92 1.58
N THR A 678 9.85 -13.03 2.15
CA THR A 678 10.82 -13.39 3.19
C THR A 678 10.24 -13.44 4.60
N ALA A 679 8.98 -13.04 4.79
CA ALA A 679 8.33 -13.01 6.08
C ALA A 679 8.19 -14.44 6.66
N PRO A 680 8.08 -14.59 8.00
CA PRO A 680 7.95 -15.91 8.61
C PRO A 680 6.67 -16.64 8.18
N ALA A 681 5.56 -15.90 8.06
CA ALA A 681 4.23 -16.44 7.80
C ALA A 681 3.75 -16.15 6.37
N ASN A 682 3.06 -17.09 5.75
CA ASN A 682 2.30 -16.89 4.51
C ASN A 682 1.05 -16.06 4.78
N ASN A 683 0.60 -15.29 3.80
CA ASN A 683 -0.69 -14.60 3.75
C ASN A 683 -1.14 -13.94 5.08
N PHE A 684 -0.20 -13.35 5.82
CA PHE A 684 -0.50 -12.59 7.04
C PHE A 684 -0.84 -11.14 6.67
N GLU A 685 -2.08 -10.73 6.87
CA GLU A 685 -2.64 -9.45 6.41
C GLU A 685 -1.86 -8.22 6.89
N ARG A 686 -1.28 -8.27 8.10
CA ARG A 686 -0.50 -7.15 8.64
C ARG A 686 0.67 -6.73 7.73
N HIS A 687 1.23 -7.66 6.96
CA HIS A 687 2.34 -7.38 6.05
C HIS A 687 1.90 -6.66 4.76
N MET A 688 0.59 -6.71 4.44
CA MET A 688 0.00 -6.12 3.24
C MET A 688 -0.65 -4.76 3.49
N LEU A 689 -0.78 -4.32 4.75
CA LEU A 689 -1.46 -3.07 5.12
C LEU A 689 -0.96 -1.84 4.33
N PRO A 690 0.37 -1.60 4.16
CA PRO A 690 0.80 -0.42 3.41
C PRO A 690 0.30 -0.43 1.97
N VAL A 691 0.28 -1.60 1.31
CA VAL A 691 -0.20 -1.77 -0.06
C VAL A 691 -1.70 -1.52 -0.13
N ALA A 692 -2.48 -2.12 0.78
CA ALA A 692 -3.92 -1.93 0.86
C ALA A 692 -4.29 -0.45 1.09
N PHE A 693 -3.61 0.22 2.02
CA PHE A 693 -3.97 1.59 2.39
C PHE A 693 -3.68 2.62 1.29
N VAL A 694 -2.65 2.39 0.46
CA VAL A 694 -2.33 3.31 -0.64
C VAL A 694 -3.03 2.96 -1.95
N PHE A 695 -3.68 1.79 -2.06
CA PHE A 695 -4.25 1.28 -3.31
C PHE A 695 -5.20 2.28 -3.99
N GLY A 696 -6.13 2.88 -3.23
CA GLY A 696 -7.06 3.87 -3.78
C GLY A 696 -6.35 5.10 -4.36
N PHE A 697 -5.21 5.48 -3.79
CA PHE A 697 -4.38 6.58 -4.29
C PHE A 697 -3.56 6.18 -5.52
N VAL A 698 -3.08 4.93 -5.60
CA VAL A 698 -2.45 4.35 -6.80
C VAL A 698 -3.42 4.36 -7.98
N VAL A 699 -4.65 3.88 -7.78
CA VAL A 699 -5.71 3.89 -8.81
C VAL A 699 -6.03 5.32 -9.26
N LEU A 700 -6.16 6.25 -8.32
CA LEU A 700 -6.43 7.66 -8.64
C LEU A 700 -5.28 8.28 -9.45
N THR A 701 -4.04 7.94 -9.13
CA THR A 701 -2.85 8.41 -9.84
C THR A 701 -2.83 7.87 -11.27
N TYR A 702 -3.02 6.55 -11.42
CA TYR A 702 -3.11 5.89 -12.73
C TYR A 702 -4.18 6.53 -13.62
N TRP A 703 -5.37 6.77 -13.06
CA TRP A 703 -6.48 7.38 -13.78
C TRP A 703 -6.16 8.82 -14.22
N ARG A 704 -5.56 9.63 -13.34
CA ARG A 704 -5.21 11.02 -13.65
C ARG A 704 -4.16 11.12 -14.75
N GLU A 705 -3.11 10.31 -14.66
CA GLU A 705 -2.02 10.32 -15.65
C GLU A 705 -2.51 9.83 -17.01
N SER A 706 -3.38 8.82 -17.01
CA SER A 706 -4.07 8.36 -18.23
C SER A 706 -4.86 9.49 -18.90
N ARG A 707 -5.60 10.28 -18.12
CA ARG A 707 -6.34 11.43 -18.68
C ARG A 707 -5.43 12.55 -19.17
N ALA A 708 -4.32 12.80 -18.49
CA ALA A 708 -3.34 13.79 -18.92
C ALA A 708 -2.69 13.39 -20.26
N GLU A 709 -2.31 12.12 -20.41
CA GLU A 709 -1.78 11.59 -21.68
C GLU A 709 -2.76 11.78 -22.84
N LEU A 710 -4.03 11.40 -22.64
CA LEU A 710 -5.08 11.55 -23.65
C LEU A 710 -5.27 13.00 -24.08
N ALA A 711 -5.28 13.92 -23.12
CA ALA A 711 -5.44 15.34 -23.42
C ALA A 711 -4.24 15.91 -24.18
N THR A 712 -3.01 15.50 -23.83
CA THR A 712 -1.81 15.89 -24.59
C THR A 712 -1.81 15.32 -26.01
N ALA A 713 -2.30 14.09 -26.21
CA ALA A 713 -2.42 13.48 -27.54
C ALA A 713 -3.44 14.25 -28.41
N ALA A 714 -4.59 14.60 -27.84
CA ALA A 714 -5.61 15.41 -28.52
C ALA A 714 -5.07 16.78 -28.94
N ALA A 715 -4.32 17.47 -28.07
CA ALA A 715 -3.72 18.77 -28.38
C ALA A 715 -2.64 18.70 -29.48
N SER A 716 -1.97 17.55 -29.64
CA SER A 716 -0.90 17.35 -30.63
C SER A 716 -1.38 16.96 -32.04
N THR A 717 -2.68 16.71 -32.21
CA THR A 717 -3.26 16.32 -33.52
C THR A 717 -3.65 17.60 -34.27
N PRO A 718 -2.95 18.00 -35.35
CA PRO A 718 -3.33 19.18 -36.12
C PRO A 718 -4.71 18.97 -36.75
N MET A 719 -5.56 19.98 -36.62
CA MET A 719 -6.91 20.05 -37.20
C MET A 719 -6.83 20.15 -38.74
N MET A 720 -6.39 19.09 -39.41
CA MET A 720 -6.61 18.91 -40.85
C MET A 720 -8.04 18.38 -41.02
N LEU A 721 -9.02 19.28 -41.04
CA LEU A 721 -10.37 19.08 -41.60
C LEU A 721 -11.15 20.40 -41.46
N SER A 722 -10.77 21.40 -42.27
CA SER A 722 -11.59 22.60 -42.54
C SER A 722 -11.09 23.32 -43.80
N SER A 723 -11.09 22.64 -44.95
CA SER A 723 -11.07 23.31 -46.25
C SER A 723 -11.57 22.37 -47.36
N ARG A 724 -12.83 21.98 -47.29
CA ARG A 724 -13.66 21.67 -48.46
C ARG A 724 -15.09 22.11 -48.12
N ALA A 725 -15.30 23.41 -48.24
CA ALA A 725 -16.59 23.98 -48.63
C ALA A 725 -16.49 24.28 -50.13
#